data_AF-A0A2J6T941-F1
#
_entry.id   AF-A0A2J6T941-F1
#
_cell.length_a   1.000
_cell.length_b   1.000
_cell.length_c   1.000
_cell.angle_alpha   90.00
_cell.angle_beta   90.00
_cell.angle_gamma   90.00
#
_symmetry.space_group_name_H-M   'P 1'
#
loop_
_entity.id
_entity.type
_entity.pdbx_description
1 polymer ?
#
loop_
_entity_poly.entity_id
_entity_poly.type
_entity_poly.pdbx_seq_one_letter_code
_entity_poly.pdbx_strand_id
1 'polypeptide(L)'
;MKVAELSRDVEKERAVADRLKREADLSATEAKFRELQLKREVRASGVNSGRRSAAGMFKAVCSTDLLFLMDTTGSMLNHIKAAKDQVRSIMKDIKLAFLNEAEIRFAVVGYKDHGDTPNIQFLDFTSNVDRVHAFLNGLAATGGNDEPEDVLGGLRQALNASWKQQTRCIVHIADAPPHGHKLQNKPCKDDRYPNVGYCPHGITLEPMLKQMIGLSINYALLRINSSTDRMALAFHEAYSAASADCVLLSSNQFYSDASNYSYPGGGLSKGNVKGSLLFEETELGTTFSALRHLIVNMVTSSASRTAVRVSTARAKSTGKKLWSDLATTLGAIGEDHDEGDAEDTRLETVPPMWHLRDWFNETLMVEGFSPDVVRHDANTLNDMMAHDDNITMGITELTVHKRDHPFAQGALRVAFYARTAASANRYVVKSFKRGGKRLAHLAEDMRCQALCKAFALDFNALLGEEHSIDFIVTTCLKGKSGTDSGDECLSLEPFIEGTYVKYNNNCGFVNKDNPSDRFSQAAQAFSHFTFERSRGRFLVSDIQGVENIMTDPVIHTLDPERFKLADANLGKEGFKFFFATHTCNSICAKLGLKTNAAMIMSGKYQFRESWPSIYNNVCCSNKLCGKIMRLSSSKTSEKFSGYHWCDICWSQLRSSVAKLVCLDPGPHHEFEVSRFFYESQGRSTPRRCATHRGGEGEDITMADSRTRTRTRTRTEVVGENFWARLKSAKREKSVVSLRGR
;
A
#
# COMPACT_ATOMS: atom_id res chain seq x y z
N MET A 1 -23.72 22.85 -24.61
CA MET A 1 -22.96 23.99 -24.03
C MET A 1 -21.50 23.66 -23.70
N LYS A 2 -21.19 22.64 -22.89
CA LYS A 2 -19.80 22.32 -22.47
C LYS A 2 -18.79 22.03 -23.59
N VAL A 3 -19.19 21.41 -24.69
CA VAL A 3 -18.30 21.12 -25.84
C VAL A 3 -17.90 22.41 -26.59
N ALA A 4 -18.82 23.38 -26.67
CA ALA A 4 -18.59 24.64 -27.38
C ALA A 4 -17.78 25.65 -26.55
N GLU A 5 -17.81 25.55 -25.22
CA GLU A 5 -16.87 26.24 -24.32
C GLU A 5 -15.46 25.67 -24.46
N LEU A 6 -15.34 24.33 -24.46
CA LEU A 6 -14.05 23.65 -24.69
C LEU A 6 -13.41 24.04 -26.03
N SER A 7 -14.18 24.10 -27.12
CA SER A 7 -13.65 24.53 -28.43
C SER A 7 -13.18 25.98 -28.46
N ARG A 8 -13.90 26.89 -27.78
CA ARG A 8 -13.50 28.31 -27.70
C ARG A 8 -12.26 28.52 -26.84
N ASP A 9 -12.10 27.73 -25.78
CA ASP A 9 -10.88 27.76 -24.96
C ASP A 9 -9.69 27.14 -25.72
N VAL A 10 -9.93 26.09 -26.52
CA VAL A 10 -8.92 25.49 -27.42
C VAL A 10 -8.41 26.50 -28.46
N GLU A 11 -9.29 27.31 -29.04
CA GLU A 11 -8.90 28.36 -30.00
C GLU A 11 -8.11 29.50 -29.35
N LYS A 12 -8.52 29.94 -28.15
CA LYS A 12 -7.79 30.95 -27.39
C LYS A 12 -6.40 30.47 -26.98
N GLU A 13 -6.28 29.22 -26.52
CA GLU A 13 -4.98 28.62 -26.17
C GLU A 13 -4.07 28.45 -27.39
N ARG A 14 -4.63 28.11 -28.56
CA ARG A 14 -3.89 28.00 -29.83
C ARG A 14 -3.36 29.35 -30.29
N ALA A 15 -4.16 30.41 -30.17
CA ALA A 15 -3.74 31.78 -30.48
C ALA A 15 -2.62 32.27 -29.53
N VAL A 16 -2.66 31.90 -28.25
CA VAL A 16 -1.58 32.18 -27.28
C VAL A 16 -0.31 31.39 -27.64
N ALA A 17 -0.44 30.12 -28.04
CA ALA A 17 0.69 29.29 -28.46
C ALA A 17 1.37 29.81 -29.73
N ASP A 18 0.60 30.26 -30.72
CA ASP A 18 1.13 30.81 -31.98
C ASP A 18 1.72 32.21 -31.81
N ARG A 19 1.30 32.96 -30.79
CA ARG A 19 1.94 34.23 -30.40
C ARG A 19 3.25 33.99 -29.65
N LEU A 20 3.28 33.03 -28.72
CA LEU A 20 4.48 32.62 -27.98
C LEU A 20 5.57 32.03 -28.89
N LYS A 21 5.19 31.31 -29.95
CA LYS A 21 6.11 30.83 -31.00
C LYS A 21 6.78 31.94 -31.82
N ARG A 22 6.20 33.14 -31.86
CA ARG A 22 6.69 34.26 -32.68
C ARG A 22 7.55 35.26 -31.90
N GLU A 23 7.58 35.21 -30.56
CA GLU A 23 8.15 36.30 -29.74
C GLU A 23 9.45 35.99 -28.94
N ALA A 24 9.98 34.76 -28.79
CA ALA A 24 11.30 34.57 -28.12
C ALA A 24 11.92 33.15 -28.23
N ASP A 25 13.23 33.10 -27.95
CA ASP A 25 14.17 31.96 -27.89
C ASP A 25 13.65 30.61 -27.31
N LEU A 26 14.16 29.53 -27.91
CA LEU A 26 13.75 28.12 -27.88
C LEU A 26 14.03 27.33 -26.57
N SER A 27 13.74 27.86 -25.37
CA SER A 27 14.01 27.12 -24.10
C SER A 27 12.81 27.09 -23.15
N ALA A 28 12.39 28.25 -22.64
CA ALA A 28 11.28 28.34 -21.67
C ALA A 28 9.90 28.10 -22.31
N THR A 29 9.73 28.54 -23.56
CA THR A 29 8.47 28.46 -24.30
C THR A 29 8.12 27.03 -24.69
N GLU A 30 9.13 26.27 -25.13
CA GLU A 30 8.99 24.84 -25.42
C GLU A 30 8.69 24.05 -24.15
N ALA A 31 9.31 24.42 -23.03
CA ALA A 31 9.05 23.75 -21.78
C ALA A 31 7.60 23.90 -21.31
N LYS A 32 7.07 25.11 -21.40
CA LYS A 32 5.67 25.40 -21.10
C LYS A 32 4.71 24.65 -22.03
N PHE A 33 5.08 24.51 -23.31
CA PHE A 33 4.29 23.76 -24.29
C PHE A 33 4.20 22.26 -23.94
N ARG A 34 5.32 21.63 -23.60
CA ARG A 34 5.37 20.21 -23.22
C ARG A 34 4.59 19.93 -21.93
N GLU A 35 4.68 20.82 -20.94
CA GLU A 35 3.88 20.72 -19.71
C GLU A 35 2.37 20.78 -20.02
N LEU A 36 1.95 21.70 -20.89
CA LEU A 36 0.55 21.82 -21.34
C LEU A 36 0.09 20.56 -22.10
N GLN A 37 0.94 19.97 -22.93
CA GLN A 37 0.64 18.72 -23.62
C GLN A 37 0.40 17.58 -22.63
N LEU A 38 1.29 17.38 -21.66
CA LEU A 38 1.12 16.36 -20.62
C LEU A 38 -0.18 16.59 -19.81
N LYS A 39 -0.49 17.84 -19.46
CA LYS A 39 -1.75 18.20 -18.78
C LYS A 39 -2.98 17.81 -19.61
N ARG A 40 -2.93 18.02 -20.93
CA ARG A 40 -4.00 17.59 -21.85
C ARG A 40 -4.11 16.07 -21.91
N GLU A 41 -3.00 15.36 -22.00
CA GLU A 41 -2.98 13.90 -22.00
C GLU A 41 -3.56 13.32 -20.69
N VAL A 42 -3.18 13.87 -19.54
CA VAL A 42 -3.76 13.48 -18.23
C VAL A 42 -5.26 13.71 -18.21
N ARG A 43 -5.74 14.89 -18.67
CA ARG A 43 -7.18 15.20 -18.73
C ARG A 43 -7.93 14.25 -19.67
N ALA A 44 -7.38 14.01 -20.87
CA ALA A 44 -7.97 13.11 -21.85
C ALA A 44 -8.02 11.65 -21.34
N SER A 45 -6.92 11.17 -20.75
CA SER A 45 -6.87 9.87 -20.09
C SER A 45 -7.87 9.77 -18.93
N GLY A 46 -8.04 10.83 -18.13
CA GLY A 46 -9.00 10.85 -17.02
C GLY A 46 -10.47 10.81 -17.46
N VAL A 47 -10.80 11.33 -18.65
CA VAL A 47 -12.16 11.22 -19.22
C VAL A 47 -12.46 9.80 -19.69
N ASN A 48 -11.49 9.13 -20.32
CA ASN A 48 -11.64 7.76 -20.79
C ASN A 48 -11.56 6.73 -19.64
N SER A 49 -10.83 7.06 -18.58
CA SER A 49 -10.61 6.22 -17.39
C SER A 49 -11.57 6.62 -16.29
N GLY A 50 -12.87 6.35 -16.46
CA GLY A 50 -13.84 6.62 -15.40
C GLY A 50 -13.43 5.89 -14.11
N ARG A 51 -13.17 6.63 -13.03
CA ARG A 51 -12.71 6.10 -11.73
C ARG A 51 -13.59 4.92 -11.32
N ARG A 52 -12.99 3.73 -11.19
CA ARG A 52 -13.69 2.52 -10.74
C ARG A 52 -14.26 2.79 -9.34
N SER A 53 -15.58 2.68 -9.18
CA SER A 53 -16.21 2.89 -7.89
C SER A 53 -15.69 1.89 -6.87
N ALA A 54 -15.17 2.36 -5.75
CA ALA A 54 -14.84 1.53 -4.60
C ALA A 54 -16.02 1.42 -3.61
N ALA A 55 -17.15 2.11 -3.87
CA ALA A 55 -18.24 2.23 -2.90
C ALA A 55 -18.76 0.86 -2.44
N GLY A 56 -18.86 0.68 -1.12
CA GLY A 56 -19.32 -0.57 -0.52
C GLY A 56 -18.25 -1.67 -0.43
N MET A 57 -17.02 -1.42 -0.91
CA MET A 57 -15.92 -2.38 -0.84
C MET A 57 -15.58 -2.73 0.61
N PHE A 58 -15.50 -1.74 1.50
CA PHE A 58 -15.22 -2.00 2.91
C PHE A 58 -16.27 -2.93 3.50
N LYS A 59 -17.56 -2.65 3.25
CA LYS A 59 -18.66 -3.49 3.69
C LYS A 59 -18.54 -4.91 3.11
N ALA A 60 -18.30 -5.06 1.82
CA ALA A 60 -18.23 -6.37 1.17
C ALA A 60 -17.08 -7.24 1.70
N VAL A 61 -15.91 -6.63 1.90
CA VAL A 61 -14.70 -7.31 2.37
C VAL A 61 -14.78 -7.64 3.86
N CYS A 62 -15.23 -6.69 4.69
CA CYS A 62 -15.30 -6.87 6.14
C CYS A 62 -16.53 -7.67 6.58
N SER A 63 -17.55 -7.84 5.72
CA SER A 63 -18.65 -8.75 6.02
C SER A 63 -18.11 -10.16 6.10
N THR A 64 -18.38 -10.82 7.23
CA THR A 64 -17.69 -12.03 7.65
C THR A 64 -18.67 -13.11 8.07
N ASP A 65 -18.43 -14.31 7.56
CA ASP A 65 -19.00 -15.54 8.07
C ASP A 65 -18.01 -16.17 9.03
N LEU A 66 -18.40 -16.25 10.30
CA LEU A 66 -17.59 -16.81 11.38
C LEU A 66 -18.26 -18.08 11.91
N LEU A 67 -17.60 -19.21 11.76
CA LEU A 67 -18.08 -20.49 12.29
C LEU A 67 -17.21 -20.93 13.47
N PHE A 68 -17.85 -21.21 14.60
CA PHE A 68 -17.22 -21.85 15.74
C PHE A 68 -17.38 -23.36 15.62
N LEU A 69 -16.27 -24.06 15.48
CA LEU A 69 -16.20 -25.52 15.55
C LEU A 69 -15.67 -25.86 16.94
N MET A 70 -16.46 -26.53 17.75
CA MET A 70 -16.15 -26.73 19.16
C MET A 70 -16.34 -28.18 19.57
N ASP A 71 -15.35 -28.69 20.28
CA ASP A 71 -15.50 -29.89 21.11
C ASP A 71 -16.51 -29.62 22.24
N THR A 72 -17.46 -30.54 22.41
CA THR A 72 -18.52 -30.47 23.42
C THR A 72 -18.55 -31.65 24.38
N THR A 73 -17.41 -32.29 24.61
CA THR A 73 -17.24 -33.38 25.58
C THR A 73 -17.02 -32.88 27.01
N GLY A 74 -16.92 -33.79 27.97
CA GLY A 74 -16.88 -33.48 29.41
C GLY A 74 -15.71 -32.57 29.83
N SER A 75 -14.53 -32.74 29.23
CA SER A 75 -13.32 -31.94 29.51
C SER A 75 -13.49 -30.46 29.13
N MET A 76 -14.34 -30.17 28.15
CA MET A 76 -14.59 -28.85 27.61
C MET A 76 -15.54 -27.97 28.44
N LEU A 77 -16.07 -28.47 29.56
CA LEU A 77 -17.10 -27.79 30.38
C LEU A 77 -16.76 -26.33 30.72
N ASN A 78 -15.53 -26.08 31.19
CA ASN A 78 -15.09 -24.74 31.58
C ASN A 78 -14.96 -23.80 30.38
N HIS A 79 -14.49 -24.32 29.24
CA HIS A 79 -14.31 -23.56 28.01
C HIS A 79 -15.66 -23.18 27.38
N ILE A 80 -16.62 -24.11 27.37
CA ILE A 80 -17.97 -23.86 26.86
C ILE A 80 -18.69 -22.81 27.71
N LYS A 81 -18.62 -22.91 29.05
CA LYS A 81 -19.24 -21.93 29.95
C LYS A 81 -18.72 -20.52 29.66
N ALA A 82 -17.41 -20.37 29.50
CA ALA A 82 -16.84 -19.07 29.20
C ALA A 82 -17.16 -18.56 27.79
N ALA A 83 -17.26 -19.45 26.80
CA ALA A 83 -17.72 -19.09 25.47
C ALA A 83 -19.15 -18.50 25.50
N LYS A 84 -20.05 -19.08 26.32
CA LYS A 84 -21.41 -18.54 26.56
C LYS A 84 -21.36 -17.11 27.09
N ASP A 85 -20.52 -16.85 28.09
CA ASP A 85 -20.42 -15.54 28.75
C ASP A 85 -19.82 -14.45 27.83
N GLN A 86 -18.90 -14.81 26.92
CA GLN A 86 -18.15 -13.84 26.11
C GLN A 86 -18.72 -13.59 24.71
N VAL A 87 -19.61 -14.45 24.19
CA VAL A 87 -20.08 -14.36 22.80
C VAL A 87 -20.66 -12.97 22.48
N ARG A 88 -21.44 -12.38 23.40
CA ARG A 88 -22.02 -11.04 23.22
C ARG A 88 -20.95 -9.96 23.08
N SER A 89 -19.89 -10.05 23.89
CA SER A 89 -18.77 -9.11 23.90
C SER A 89 -17.92 -9.25 22.63
N ILE A 90 -17.61 -10.48 22.22
CA ILE A 90 -16.88 -10.75 20.97
C ILE A 90 -17.65 -10.18 19.78
N MET A 91 -18.95 -10.44 19.69
CA MET A 91 -19.79 -9.92 18.61
C MET A 91 -19.82 -8.39 18.57
N LYS A 92 -19.92 -7.75 19.74
CA LYS A 92 -19.90 -6.29 19.86
C LYS A 92 -18.56 -5.73 19.37
N ASP A 93 -17.45 -6.33 19.78
CA ASP A 93 -16.11 -5.86 19.42
C ASP A 93 -15.80 -6.04 17.93
N ILE A 94 -16.19 -7.16 17.32
CA ILE A 94 -16.01 -7.36 15.87
C ILE A 94 -16.85 -6.34 15.09
N LYS A 95 -18.11 -6.08 15.51
CA LYS A 95 -18.96 -5.05 14.88
C LYS A 95 -18.33 -3.66 14.96
N LEU A 96 -17.76 -3.32 16.12
CA LEU A 96 -17.08 -2.04 16.33
C LEU A 96 -15.79 -1.93 15.51
N ALA A 97 -14.99 -3.00 15.42
CA ALA A 97 -13.78 -3.05 14.61
C ALA A 97 -14.08 -2.77 13.13
N PHE A 98 -15.22 -3.26 12.62
CA PHE A 98 -15.68 -3.00 11.25
C PHE A 98 -16.69 -1.86 11.13
N LEU A 99 -16.57 -0.86 12.00
CA LEU A 99 -17.29 0.42 11.89
C LEU A 99 -18.82 0.30 11.86
N ASN A 100 -19.39 -0.80 12.37
CA ASN A 100 -20.82 -1.15 12.29
C ASN A 100 -21.41 -1.16 10.86
N GLU A 101 -20.59 -1.20 9.81
CA GLU A 101 -21.05 -1.26 8.42
C GLU A 101 -21.11 -2.70 7.87
N ALA A 102 -20.25 -3.58 8.39
CA ALA A 102 -20.14 -4.96 7.97
C ALA A 102 -21.27 -5.85 8.53
N GLU A 103 -21.74 -6.79 7.71
CA GLU A 103 -22.65 -7.85 8.15
C GLU A 103 -21.83 -9.02 8.70
N ILE A 104 -22.10 -9.43 9.94
CA ILE A 104 -21.42 -10.57 10.55
C ILE A 104 -22.47 -11.63 10.86
N ARG A 105 -22.23 -12.84 10.34
CA ARG A 105 -23.08 -14.00 10.58
C ARG A 105 -22.27 -15.07 11.30
N PHE A 106 -22.92 -15.75 12.23
CA PHE A 106 -22.31 -16.72 13.11
C PHE A 106 -22.96 -18.08 12.93
N ALA A 107 -22.14 -19.11 12.82
CA ALA A 107 -22.56 -20.50 12.89
C ALA A 107 -21.82 -21.20 14.05
N VAL A 108 -22.43 -22.22 14.62
CA VAL A 108 -21.81 -23.03 15.68
C VAL A 108 -22.00 -24.50 15.33
N VAL A 109 -20.92 -25.25 15.32
CA VAL A 109 -20.91 -26.70 15.20
C VAL A 109 -20.29 -27.24 16.49
N GLY A 110 -21.11 -27.90 17.30
CA GLY A 110 -20.63 -28.72 18.42
C GLY A 110 -20.51 -30.16 17.96
N TYR A 111 -19.35 -30.77 18.17
CA TYR A 111 -19.13 -32.20 17.90
C TYR A 111 -18.71 -32.92 19.20
N LYS A 112 -18.87 -34.25 19.19
CA LYS A 112 -18.52 -35.21 20.24
C LYS A 112 -18.06 -36.51 19.57
N ASP A 113 -17.73 -37.52 20.35
CA ASP A 113 -17.47 -38.87 19.87
C ASP A 113 -18.72 -39.49 19.21
N HIS A 114 -18.49 -40.41 18.28
CA HIS A 114 -19.49 -41.19 17.56
C HIS A 114 -20.48 -41.92 18.47
N GLY A 115 -20.08 -42.32 19.68
CA GLY A 115 -20.97 -43.00 20.61
C GLY A 115 -21.86 -42.07 21.44
N ASP A 116 -21.65 -40.75 21.37
CA ASP A 116 -22.42 -39.77 22.14
C ASP A 116 -23.65 -39.26 21.37
N THR A 117 -24.75 -39.01 22.08
CA THR A 117 -26.00 -38.50 21.47
C THR A 117 -26.43 -37.17 22.10
N PRO A 118 -26.67 -36.12 21.30
CA PRO A 118 -26.37 -36.01 19.87
C PRO A 118 -24.86 -35.89 19.61
N ASN A 119 -24.36 -36.61 18.59
CA ASN A 119 -22.95 -36.59 18.17
C ASN A 119 -22.55 -35.24 17.55
N ILE A 120 -23.37 -34.68 16.67
CA ILE A 120 -23.19 -33.34 16.08
C ILE A 120 -24.42 -32.48 16.36
N GLN A 121 -24.18 -31.27 16.84
CA GLN A 121 -25.18 -30.22 17.01
C GLN A 121 -24.78 -29.02 16.15
N PHE A 122 -25.73 -28.51 15.36
CA PHE A 122 -25.44 -27.46 14.39
C PHE A 122 -26.45 -26.31 14.46
N LEU A 123 -25.92 -25.10 14.52
CA LEU A 123 -26.62 -23.86 14.26
C LEU A 123 -26.04 -23.24 12.98
N ASP A 124 -26.86 -23.14 11.95
CA ASP A 124 -26.48 -22.47 10.69
C ASP A 124 -26.37 -20.94 10.87
N PHE A 125 -25.75 -20.28 9.89
CA PHE A 125 -25.40 -18.87 9.93
C PHE A 125 -26.59 -17.96 10.28
N THR A 126 -26.45 -17.25 11.40
CA THR A 126 -27.42 -16.23 11.83
C THR A 126 -26.73 -14.94 12.25
N SER A 127 -27.38 -13.80 12.03
CA SER A 127 -26.97 -12.50 12.54
C SER A 127 -27.56 -12.18 13.93
N ASN A 128 -28.47 -13.05 14.42
CA ASN A 128 -29.14 -12.88 15.69
C ASN A 128 -28.29 -13.42 16.85
N VAL A 129 -27.78 -12.50 17.67
CA VAL A 129 -26.97 -12.77 18.87
C VAL A 129 -27.69 -13.69 19.85
N ASP A 130 -28.98 -13.45 20.08
CA ASP A 130 -29.75 -14.18 21.09
C ASP A 130 -30.00 -15.63 20.67
N ARG A 131 -30.11 -15.91 19.36
CA ARG A 131 -30.18 -17.28 18.85
C ARG A 131 -28.88 -18.04 19.07
N VAL A 132 -27.73 -17.42 18.79
CA VAL A 132 -26.41 -18.02 19.03
C VAL A 132 -26.23 -18.28 20.53
N HIS A 133 -26.57 -17.29 21.36
CA HIS A 133 -26.47 -17.43 22.81
C HIS A 133 -27.41 -18.50 23.37
N ALA A 134 -28.65 -18.61 22.86
CA ALA A 134 -29.60 -19.65 23.26
C ALA A 134 -29.10 -21.05 22.87
N PHE A 135 -28.53 -21.19 21.66
CA PHE A 135 -27.94 -22.45 21.21
C PHE A 135 -26.73 -22.84 22.07
N LEU A 136 -25.79 -21.91 22.29
CA LEU A 136 -24.65 -22.14 23.18
C LEU A 136 -25.11 -22.49 24.61
N ASN A 137 -26.17 -21.86 25.11
CA ASN A 137 -26.76 -22.20 26.40
C ASN A 137 -27.29 -23.64 26.45
N GLY A 138 -27.86 -24.13 25.35
CA GLY A 138 -28.32 -25.52 25.22
C GLY A 138 -27.21 -26.56 25.12
N LEU A 139 -25.98 -26.18 24.75
CA LEU A 139 -24.85 -27.10 24.70
C LEU A 139 -24.45 -27.57 26.10
N ALA A 140 -24.39 -28.89 26.28
CA ALA A 140 -23.93 -29.54 27.50
C ALA A 140 -22.67 -30.38 27.20
N ALA A 141 -21.62 -30.11 27.99
CA ALA A 141 -20.39 -30.91 28.03
C ALA A 141 -20.69 -32.26 28.69
N THR A 142 -20.97 -33.27 27.87
CA THR A 142 -21.27 -34.64 28.29
C THR A 142 -20.67 -35.60 27.26
N GLY A 143 -20.32 -36.80 27.68
CA GLY A 143 -19.68 -37.79 26.79
C GLY A 143 -18.15 -37.83 26.96
N GLY A 144 -17.46 -38.37 25.96
CA GLY A 144 -16.00 -38.58 25.95
C GLY A 144 -15.59 -40.04 26.14
N ASN A 145 -16.23 -40.93 25.39
CA ASN A 145 -16.03 -42.39 25.42
C ASN A 145 -14.56 -42.84 25.38
N ASP A 146 -13.87 -42.48 24.30
CA ASP A 146 -12.44 -42.63 24.06
C ASP A 146 -11.80 -41.25 23.89
N GLU A 147 -10.47 -41.16 23.96
CA GLU A 147 -9.75 -39.88 23.87
C GLU A 147 -9.92 -39.17 22.51
N PRO A 148 -9.95 -39.85 21.35
CA PRO A 148 -10.19 -39.19 20.07
C PRO A 148 -11.68 -38.89 19.81
N GLU A 149 -11.95 -37.80 19.08
CA GLU A 149 -13.32 -37.28 18.86
C GLU A 149 -13.70 -37.20 17.36
N ASP A 150 -14.98 -37.03 17.04
CA ASP A 150 -15.48 -36.89 15.64
C ASP A 150 -15.25 -35.48 15.04
N VAL A 151 -14.00 -35.01 15.05
CA VAL A 151 -13.59 -33.73 14.46
C VAL A 151 -13.92 -33.68 12.96
N LEU A 152 -13.75 -34.81 12.25
CA LEU A 152 -13.99 -34.88 10.80
C LEU A 152 -15.48 -34.76 10.46
N GLY A 153 -16.36 -35.36 11.26
CA GLY A 153 -17.80 -35.18 11.17
C GLY A 153 -18.20 -33.72 11.42
N GLY A 154 -17.61 -33.10 12.45
CA GLY A 154 -17.79 -31.68 12.75
C GLY A 154 -17.37 -30.77 11.59
N LEU A 155 -16.19 -30.99 11.00
CA LEU A 155 -15.71 -30.24 9.85
C LEU A 155 -16.57 -30.44 8.59
N ARG A 156 -17.05 -31.67 8.34
CA ARG A 156 -17.99 -31.94 7.25
C ARG A 156 -19.28 -31.14 7.42
N GLN A 157 -19.81 -31.08 8.64
CA GLN A 157 -20.99 -30.26 8.92
C GLN A 157 -20.71 -28.76 8.74
N ALA A 158 -19.52 -28.28 9.14
CA ALA A 158 -19.09 -26.91 8.92
C ALA A 158 -19.00 -26.53 7.43
N LEU A 159 -18.53 -27.46 6.59
CA LEU A 159 -18.46 -27.27 5.14
C LEU A 159 -19.83 -27.21 4.47
N ASN A 160 -20.82 -27.92 5.01
CA ASN A 160 -22.20 -27.92 4.51
C ASN A 160 -23.03 -26.71 4.98
N ALA A 161 -22.44 -25.78 5.76
CA ALA A 161 -23.12 -24.58 6.22
C ALA A 161 -23.39 -23.57 5.09
N SER A 162 -24.32 -22.64 5.32
CA SER A 162 -24.78 -21.67 4.32
C SER A 162 -23.83 -20.46 4.16
N TRP A 163 -22.58 -20.70 3.76
CA TRP A 163 -21.57 -19.66 3.47
C TRP A 163 -22.06 -18.68 2.39
N LYS A 164 -21.91 -17.37 2.62
CA LYS A 164 -22.39 -16.29 1.73
C LYS A 164 -21.40 -15.14 1.60
N GLN A 165 -20.66 -14.82 2.67
CA GLN A 165 -19.79 -13.65 2.72
C GLN A 165 -18.43 -13.92 2.08
N GLN A 166 -17.69 -12.83 1.79
CA GLN A 166 -16.36 -12.89 1.18
C GLN A 166 -15.28 -13.34 2.18
N THR A 167 -15.33 -12.83 3.40
CA THR A 167 -14.44 -13.27 4.47
C THR A 167 -15.08 -14.45 5.19
N ARG A 168 -14.45 -15.62 5.09
CA ARG A 168 -14.93 -16.88 5.68
C ARG A 168 -13.88 -17.38 6.67
N CYS A 169 -14.30 -17.63 7.90
CA CYS A 169 -13.40 -18.02 8.98
C CYS A 169 -13.99 -19.19 9.79
N ILE A 170 -13.16 -20.19 10.08
CA ILE A 170 -13.45 -21.22 11.08
C ILE A 170 -12.52 -21.01 12.28
N VAL A 171 -13.10 -20.92 13.47
CA VAL A 171 -12.39 -21.00 14.75
C VAL A 171 -12.65 -22.39 15.31
N HIS A 172 -11.61 -23.23 15.33
CA HIS A 172 -11.66 -24.56 15.88
C HIS A 172 -11.12 -24.57 17.31
N ILE A 173 -11.93 -24.99 18.27
CA ILE A 173 -11.56 -25.10 19.69
C ILE A 173 -11.64 -26.56 20.09
N ALA A 174 -10.49 -27.16 20.37
CA ALA A 174 -10.36 -28.59 20.66
C ALA A 174 -9.27 -28.86 21.70
N ASP A 175 -9.50 -29.86 22.53
CA ASP A 175 -8.54 -30.44 23.47
C ASP A 175 -8.22 -31.92 23.13
N ALA A 176 -8.90 -32.51 22.15
CA ALA A 176 -8.69 -33.88 21.67
C ALA A 176 -8.42 -33.96 20.16
N PRO A 177 -7.60 -34.94 19.70
CA PRO A 177 -7.35 -35.18 18.27
C PRO A 177 -8.52 -35.92 17.58
N PRO A 178 -8.57 -35.93 16.23
CA PRO A 178 -9.51 -36.79 15.49
C PRO A 178 -9.18 -38.28 15.65
N HIS A 179 -10.18 -39.13 15.42
CA HIS A 179 -9.96 -40.56 15.18
C HIS A 179 -8.98 -40.80 14.01
N GLY A 180 -8.18 -41.86 14.14
CA GLY A 180 -7.18 -42.27 13.16
C GLY A 180 -5.75 -42.02 13.63
N HIS A 181 -5.00 -43.10 13.83
CA HIS A 181 -3.65 -43.10 14.42
C HIS A 181 -2.65 -42.15 13.75
N LYS A 182 -2.81 -41.85 12.45
CA LYS A 182 -1.91 -40.95 11.71
C LYS A 182 -2.03 -39.47 12.13
N LEU A 183 -3.18 -39.08 12.68
CA LEU A 183 -3.50 -37.71 13.07
C LEU A 183 -3.35 -37.47 14.59
N GLN A 184 -3.00 -38.52 15.34
CA GLN A 184 -2.76 -38.48 16.78
C GLN A 184 -1.25 -38.39 17.06
N ASN A 185 -0.87 -37.69 18.13
CA ASN A 185 0.55 -37.61 18.54
C ASN A 185 1.11 -38.99 18.90
N LYS A 186 0.28 -39.80 19.57
CA LYS A 186 0.54 -41.19 19.93
C LYS A 186 -0.76 -41.96 19.71
N PRO A 187 -0.71 -43.14 19.06
CA PRO A 187 -1.89 -43.97 18.87
C PRO A 187 -2.56 -44.30 20.22
N CYS A 188 -3.82 -43.89 20.39
CA CYS A 188 -4.61 -44.26 21.55
C CYS A 188 -5.02 -45.72 21.44
N LYS A 189 -4.72 -46.53 22.47
CA LYS A 189 -5.04 -47.98 22.46
C LYS A 189 -6.53 -48.27 22.54
N ASP A 190 -7.29 -47.29 23.03
CA ASP A 190 -8.74 -47.38 23.22
C ASP A 190 -9.52 -46.69 22.08
N ASP A 191 -8.84 -46.21 21.02
CA ASP A 191 -9.48 -45.63 19.84
C ASP A 191 -10.34 -46.69 19.13
N ARG A 192 -11.65 -46.45 19.08
CA ARG A 192 -12.60 -47.36 18.43
C ARG A 192 -12.50 -47.31 16.90
N TYR A 193 -11.86 -46.28 16.34
CA TYR A 193 -11.70 -46.03 14.91
C TYR A 193 -10.23 -45.73 14.53
N PRO A 194 -9.29 -46.65 14.79
CA PRO A 194 -7.85 -46.39 14.71
C PRO A 194 -7.31 -46.22 13.29
N ASN A 195 -8.03 -46.72 12.28
CA ASN A 195 -7.61 -46.68 10.87
C ASN A 195 -8.27 -45.51 10.12
N VAL A 196 -7.47 -44.78 9.31
CA VAL A 196 -7.97 -43.65 8.50
C VAL A 196 -9.07 -44.12 7.55
N GLY A 197 -10.22 -43.42 7.55
CA GLY A 197 -11.37 -43.74 6.69
C GLY A 197 -12.31 -44.83 7.24
N TYR A 198 -12.01 -45.41 8.41
CA TYR A 198 -12.88 -46.38 9.09
C TYR A 198 -13.83 -45.74 10.12
N CYS A 199 -13.80 -44.41 10.27
CA CYS A 199 -14.84 -43.72 11.03
C CYS A 199 -16.21 -44.02 10.38
N PRO A 200 -17.32 -44.03 11.14
CA PRO A 200 -18.67 -44.34 10.64
C PRO A 200 -19.11 -43.55 9.41
N HIS A 201 -18.45 -42.42 9.15
CA HIS A 201 -18.72 -41.53 8.02
C HIS A 201 -17.86 -41.81 6.77
N GLY A 202 -16.82 -42.64 6.84
CA GLY A 202 -15.92 -42.94 5.71
C GLY A 202 -15.11 -41.75 5.20
N ILE A 203 -14.92 -40.72 6.02
CA ILE A 203 -14.33 -39.43 5.60
C ILE A 203 -12.82 -39.47 5.76
N THR A 204 -12.11 -38.91 4.78
CA THR A 204 -10.66 -38.66 4.85
C THR A 204 -10.37 -37.16 4.93
N LEU A 205 -9.23 -36.80 5.52
CA LEU A 205 -8.86 -35.40 5.77
C LEU A 205 -8.50 -34.63 4.47
N GLU A 206 -7.81 -35.27 3.52
CA GLU A 206 -7.29 -34.58 2.33
C GLU A 206 -8.37 -33.96 1.41
N PRO A 207 -9.45 -34.67 1.03
CA PRO A 207 -10.50 -34.08 0.19
C PRO A 207 -11.20 -32.91 0.89
N MET A 208 -11.34 -32.99 2.21
CA MET A 208 -11.96 -31.97 3.04
C MET A 208 -11.11 -30.69 3.06
N LEU A 209 -9.80 -30.81 3.28
CA LEU A 209 -8.89 -29.66 3.25
C LEU A 209 -8.86 -29.01 1.86
N LYS A 210 -8.87 -29.80 0.78
CA LYS A 210 -9.01 -29.28 -0.60
C LYS A 210 -10.31 -28.49 -0.77
N GLN A 211 -11.42 -28.98 -0.22
CA GLN A 211 -12.70 -28.26 -0.26
C GLN A 211 -12.67 -26.98 0.57
N MET A 212 -12.04 -26.97 1.75
CA MET A 212 -11.86 -25.77 2.57
C MET A 212 -11.05 -24.70 1.84
N ILE A 213 -9.96 -25.10 1.19
CA ILE A 213 -9.10 -24.22 0.37
C ILE A 213 -9.90 -23.68 -0.84
N GLY A 214 -10.65 -24.54 -1.53
CA GLY A 214 -11.52 -24.14 -2.64
C GLY A 214 -12.65 -23.19 -2.24
N LEU A 215 -13.14 -23.28 -1.00
CA LEU A 215 -14.06 -22.32 -0.41
C LEU A 215 -13.37 -21.09 0.19
N SER A 216 -12.04 -20.98 0.08
CA SER A 216 -11.27 -19.83 0.59
C SER A 216 -11.47 -19.56 2.08
N ILE A 217 -11.56 -20.62 2.90
CA ILE A 217 -11.79 -20.54 4.33
C ILE A 217 -10.46 -20.31 5.07
N ASN A 218 -10.41 -19.25 5.88
CA ASN A 218 -9.34 -19.03 6.85
C ASN A 218 -9.60 -19.90 8.09
N TYR A 219 -8.58 -20.57 8.59
CA TYR A 219 -8.73 -21.55 9.66
C TYR A 219 -7.81 -21.22 10.82
N ALA A 220 -8.37 -21.10 12.02
CA ALA A 220 -7.62 -20.90 13.25
C ALA A 220 -7.90 -22.02 14.24
N LEU A 221 -6.86 -22.72 14.66
CA LEU A 221 -6.92 -23.76 15.68
C LEU A 221 -6.50 -23.16 17.03
N LEU A 222 -7.46 -23.09 17.96
CA LEU A 222 -7.23 -22.70 19.35
C LEU A 222 -6.91 -23.95 20.17
N ARG A 223 -5.61 -24.21 20.30
CA ARG A 223 -5.02 -25.33 21.03
C ARG A 223 -5.21 -25.15 22.53
N ILE A 224 -5.82 -26.13 23.21
CA ILE A 224 -5.95 -26.16 24.67
C ILE A 224 -4.81 -26.93 25.34
N ASN A 225 -4.37 -28.03 24.72
CA ASN A 225 -3.29 -28.88 25.20
C ASN A 225 -2.48 -29.41 24.00
N SER A 226 -1.44 -30.21 24.28
CA SER A 226 -0.58 -30.74 23.21
C SER A 226 -1.17 -31.87 22.39
N SER A 227 -2.28 -32.49 22.77
CA SER A 227 -2.81 -33.71 22.12
C SER A 227 -3.21 -33.48 20.66
N THR A 228 -3.48 -32.23 20.26
CA THR A 228 -3.84 -31.84 18.89
C THR A 228 -2.64 -31.48 18.00
N ASP A 229 -1.40 -31.58 18.49
CA ASP A 229 -0.20 -31.09 17.80
C ASP A 229 -0.01 -31.73 16.41
N ARG A 230 -0.25 -33.05 16.29
CA ARG A 230 -0.16 -33.78 15.02
C ARG A 230 -1.25 -33.38 14.03
N MET A 231 -2.46 -33.10 14.53
CA MET A 231 -3.55 -32.56 13.71
C MET A 231 -3.15 -31.19 13.16
N ALA A 232 -2.62 -30.30 14.01
CA ALA A 232 -2.18 -28.97 13.60
C ALA A 232 -1.13 -29.03 12.47
N LEU A 233 -0.16 -29.94 12.57
CA LEU A 233 0.83 -30.18 11.52
C LEU A 233 0.18 -30.61 10.19
N ALA A 234 -0.77 -31.56 10.22
CA ALA A 234 -1.41 -32.04 9.00
C ALA A 234 -2.20 -30.93 8.27
N PHE A 235 -2.85 -30.04 9.01
CA PHE A 235 -3.53 -28.87 8.44
C PHE A 235 -2.51 -27.86 7.88
N HIS A 236 -1.43 -27.61 8.63
CA HIS A 236 -0.33 -26.75 8.18
C HIS A 236 0.26 -27.22 6.85
N GLU A 237 0.56 -28.52 6.70
CA GLU A 237 1.10 -29.08 5.46
C GLU A 237 0.15 -28.90 4.27
N ALA A 238 -1.14 -29.16 4.45
CA ALA A 238 -2.13 -29.03 3.39
C ALA A 238 -2.36 -27.57 2.96
N TYR A 239 -2.42 -26.64 3.92
CA TYR A 239 -2.55 -25.22 3.64
C TYR A 239 -1.27 -24.65 3.02
N SER A 240 -0.09 -25.07 3.50
CA SER A 240 1.21 -24.68 2.94
C SER A 240 1.37 -25.14 1.49
N ALA A 241 0.91 -26.36 1.16
CA ALA A 241 0.88 -26.87 -0.22
C ALA A 241 0.01 -26.02 -1.16
N ALA A 242 -0.98 -25.30 -0.63
CA ALA A 242 -1.79 -24.34 -1.38
C ALA A 242 -1.25 -22.89 -1.33
N SER A 243 0.02 -22.71 -0.97
CA SER A 243 0.67 -21.40 -0.80
C SER A 243 -0.03 -20.48 0.22
N ALA A 244 -0.69 -21.06 1.22
CA ALA A 244 -1.28 -20.32 2.33
C ALA A 244 -0.21 -19.83 3.31
N ASP A 245 -0.52 -18.75 4.03
CA ASP A 245 0.29 -18.30 5.16
C ASP A 245 -0.07 -19.14 6.38
N CYS A 246 0.90 -19.92 6.85
CA CYS A 246 0.69 -20.92 7.88
C CYS A 246 1.56 -20.59 9.09
N VAL A 247 0.95 -20.53 10.27
CA VAL A 247 1.63 -20.30 11.54
C VAL A 247 1.34 -21.50 12.45
N LEU A 248 2.41 -22.16 12.89
CA LEU A 248 2.37 -23.24 13.87
C LEU A 248 3.02 -22.76 15.18
N LEU A 249 2.53 -23.22 16.33
CA LEU A 249 3.11 -22.83 17.62
C LEU A 249 4.52 -23.42 17.77
N SER A 250 5.47 -22.62 18.24
CA SER A 250 6.83 -23.10 18.53
C SER A 250 6.89 -24.17 19.63
N SER A 251 5.86 -24.22 20.49
CA SER A 251 5.67 -25.24 21.51
C SER A 251 5.03 -26.54 20.99
N ASN A 252 4.66 -26.61 19.71
CA ASN A 252 4.12 -27.81 19.10
C ASN A 252 5.24 -28.87 18.99
N GLN A 253 4.92 -30.11 19.39
CA GLN A 253 5.89 -31.23 19.41
C GLN A 253 6.52 -31.51 18.03
N PHE A 254 5.81 -31.18 16.94
CA PHE A 254 6.25 -31.41 15.57
C PHE A 254 6.65 -30.11 14.84
N TYR A 255 6.93 -29.03 15.58
CA TYR A 255 7.33 -27.76 14.98
C TYR A 255 8.58 -27.87 14.09
N SER A 256 9.54 -28.73 14.45
CA SER A 256 10.72 -29.00 13.63
C SER A 256 10.38 -29.64 12.28
N ASP A 257 9.36 -30.48 12.23
CA ASP A 257 8.98 -31.22 11.02
C ASP A 257 8.35 -30.27 10.00
N ALA A 258 7.59 -29.27 10.48
CA ALA A 258 7.05 -28.20 9.65
C ALA A 258 8.14 -27.37 8.96
N SER A 259 9.31 -27.20 9.60
CA SER A 259 10.41 -26.40 9.03
C SER A 259 11.07 -27.04 7.80
N ASN A 260 11.00 -28.37 7.67
CA ASN A 260 11.52 -29.13 6.52
C ASN A 260 10.61 -29.08 5.29
N TYR A 261 9.34 -28.68 5.44
CA TYR A 261 8.38 -28.51 4.35
C TYR A 261 8.42 -27.11 3.70
N SER A 262 9.42 -26.30 4.04
CA SER A 262 9.68 -25.03 3.36
C SER A 262 10.07 -25.32 1.90
N TYR A 263 9.17 -25.03 0.95
CA TYR A 263 9.44 -25.21 -0.48
C TYR A 263 10.77 -24.55 -0.88
N PRO A 264 11.64 -25.23 -1.67
CA PRO A 264 12.85 -24.63 -2.22
C PRO A 264 12.45 -23.58 -3.26
N GLY A 265 12.36 -22.34 -2.81
CA GLY A 265 11.82 -21.19 -3.56
C GLY A 265 11.06 -20.20 -2.67
N GLY A 266 10.59 -20.66 -1.51
CA GLY A 266 10.12 -19.82 -0.41
C GLY A 266 11.30 -19.29 0.39
N GLY A 267 12.08 -18.37 -0.18
CA GLY A 267 12.94 -17.53 0.65
C GLY A 267 12.09 -16.93 1.76
N LEU A 268 12.65 -16.82 2.98
CA LEU A 268 12.08 -16.02 4.06
C LEU A 268 11.94 -14.56 3.60
N SER A 269 10.93 -14.28 2.78
CA SER A 269 10.41 -12.96 2.52
C SER A 269 9.52 -12.61 3.71
N LYS A 270 10.15 -12.47 4.88
CA LYS A 270 9.55 -11.80 6.03
C LYS A 270 9.26 -10.36 5.60
N GLY A 271 8.01 -10.06 5.25
CA GLY A 271 7.59 -8.69 4.99
C GLY A 271 6.51 -8.46 3.93
N ASN A 272 6.04 -9.47 3.20
CA ASN A 272 4.95 -9.30 2.24
C ASN A 272 3.79 -10.26 2.55
N VAL A 273 2.71 -9.74 3.16
CA VAL A 273 1.44 -10.47 3.21
C VAL A 273 0.91 -10.57 1.78
N LYS A 274 1.21 -11.71 1.16
CA LYS A 274 0.50 -12.19 -0.02
C LYS A 274 -0.97 -12.31 0.38
N GLY A 275 -1.91 -12.09 -0.54
CA GLY A 275 -3.34 -12.27 -0.26
C GLY A 275 -3.74 -13.73 0.03
N SER A 276 -2.82 -14.57 0.50
CA SER A 276 -2.99 -15.99 0.71
C SER A 276 -3.97 -16.28 1.86
N LEU A 277 -4.51 -17.51 1.86
CA LEU A 277 -5.32 -18.02 2.95
C LEU A 277 -4.50 -18.10 4.24
N LEU A 278 -5.18 -18.08 5.39
CA LEU A 278 -4.57 -18.18 6.70
C LEU A 278 -4.85 -19.55 7.33
N PHE A 279 -3.79 -20.20 7.80
CA PHE A 279 -3.84 -21.24 8.83
C PHE A 279 -3.04 -20.75 10.05
N GLU A 280 -3.66 -20.71 11.23
CA GLU A 280 -2.99 -20.26 12.45
C GLU A 280 -3.29 -21.19 13.61
N GLU A 281 -2.25 -21.77 14.22
CA GLU A 281 -2.33 -22.42 15.52
C GLU A 281 -2.03 -21.40 16.61
N THR A 282 -2.90 -21.29 17.61
CA THR A 282 -2.69 -20.41 18.76
C THR A 282 -3.08 -21.11 20.05
N GLU A 283 -2.32 -20.88 21.12
CA GLU A 283 -2.62 -21.43 22.43
C GLU A 283 -3.76 -20.63 23.08
N LEU A 284 -4.77 -21.33 23.58
CA LEU A 284 -5.83 -20.73 24.35
C LEU A 284 -5.27 -20.36 25.74
N GLY A 285 -4.87 -19.09 25.89
CA GLY A 285 -4.32 -18.60 27.15
C GLY A 285 -5.25 -18.79 28.36
N THR A 286 -4.69 -18.66 29.57
CA THR A 286 -5.40 -18.92 30.85
C THR A 286 -6.52 -17.94 31.17
N THR A 287 -6.68 -16.85 30.40
CA THR A 287 -7.70 -15.83 30.62
C THR A 287 -8.62 -15.68 29.43
N PHE A 288 -9.93 -15.59 29.67
CA PHE A 288 -10.94 -15.47 28.61
C PHE A 288 -10.92 -14.13 27.86
N SER A 289 -10.26 -13.11 28.40
CA SER A 289 -9.98 -11.88 27.65
C SER A 289 -9.02 -12.16 26.48
N ALA A 290 -8.11 -13.13 26.62
CA ALA A 290 -7.22 -13.54 25.54
C ALA A 290 -8.01 -14.14 24.37
N LEU A 291 -8.96 -15.05 24.63
CA LEU A 291 -9.85 -15.64 23.61
C LEU A 291 -10.56 -14.56 22.78
N ARG A 292 -11.14 -13.56 23.44
CA ARG A 292 -11.82 -12.44 22.78
C ARG A 292 -10.87 -11.67 21.87
N HIS A 293 -9.68 -11.32 22.35
CA HIS A 293 -8.68 -10.62 21.53
C HIS A 293 -8.18 -11.48 20.35
N LEU A 294 -7.99 -12.78 20.55
CA LEU A 294 -7.57 -13.72 19.51
C LEU A 294 -8.60 -13.79 18.37
N ILE A 295 -9.89 -13.97 18.70
CA ILE A 295 -10.94 -14.04 17.68
C ILE A 295 -11.04 -12.71 16.90
N VAL A 296 -11.02 -11.57 17.59
CA VAL A 296 -11.07 -10.26 16.92
C VAL A 296 -9.84 -10.05 16.02
N ASN A 297 -8.65 -10.43 16.48
CA ASN A 297 -7.43 -10.33 15.69
C ASN A 297 -7.44 -11.26 14.47
N MET A 298 -7.90 -12.49 14.63
CA MET A 298 -8.03 -13.44 13.52
C MET A 298 -8.99 -12.89 12.47
N VAL A 299 -10.20 -12.48 12.87
CA VAL A 299 -11.23 -11.98 11.94
C VAL A 299 -10.75 -10.72 11.22
N THR A 300 -10.11 -9.79 11.91
CA THR A 300 -9.53 -8.58 11.29
C THR A 300 -8.37 -8.89 10.34
N SER A 301 -7.52 -9.88 10.68
CA SER A 301 -6.46 -10.39 9.80
C SER A 301 -7.04 -11.03 8.53
N SER A 302 -8.03 -11.91 8.67
CA SER A 302 -8.72 -12.56 7.55
C SER A 302 -9.41 -11.55 6.63
N ALA A 303 -10.09 -10.55 7.19
CA ALA A 303 -10.70 -9.47 6.41
C ALA A 303 -9.65 -8.68 5.62
N SER A 304 -8.51 -8.38 6.24
CA SER A 304 -7.39 -7.67 5.57
C SER A 304 -6.81 -8.47 4.40
N ARG A 305 -6.65 -9.79 4.55
CA ARG A 305 -6.18 -10.69 3.47
C ARG A 305 -7.18 -10.80 2.33
N THR A 306 -8.47 -10.93 2.65
CA THR A 306 -9.54 -10.88 1.65
C THR A 306 -9.53 -9.54 0.90
N ALA A 307 -9.29 -8.42 1.60
CA ALA A 307 -9.17 -7.10 0.99
C ALA A 307 -8.03 -7.04 -0.06
N VAL A 308 -6.89 -7.64 0.26
CA VAL A 308 -5.74 -7.75 -0.66
C VAL A 308 -6.11 -8.57 -1.89
N ARG A 309 -6.70 -9.76 -1.72
CA ARG A 309 -7.14 -10.61 -2.86
C ARG A 309 -8.07 -9.87 -3.80
N VAL A 310 -9.10 -9.26 -3.22
CA VAL A 310 -10.13 -8.51 -3.96
C VAL A 310 -9.50 -7.32 -4.71
N SER A 311 -8.53 -6.64 -4.10
CA SER A 311 -7.83 -5.51 -4.72
C SER A 311 -6.89 -5.95 -5.84
N THR A 312 -6.17 -7.06 -5.68
CA THR A 312 -5.31 -7.64 -6.73
C THR A 312 -6.14 -8.13 -7.91
N ALA A 313 -7.25 -8.83 -7.67
CA ALA A 313 -8.18 -9.26 -8.72
C ALA A 313 -8.76 -8.05 -9.49
N ARG A 314 -9.09 -6.97 -8.76
CA ARG A 314 -9.54 -5.71 -9.37
C ARG A 314 -8.45 -5.12 -10.26
N ALA A 315 -7.19 -5.12 -9.86
CA ALA A 315 -6.09 -4.59 -10.67
C ALA A 315 -5.86 -5.39 -11.98
N LYS A 316 -6.05 -6.73 -11.93
CA LYS A 316 -5.92 -7.61 -13.12
C LYS A 316 -7.10 -7.51 -14.09
N SER A 317 -8.33 -7.27 -13.60
CA SER A 317 -9.51 -7.22 -14.47
C SER A 317 -9.60 -5.93 -15.31
N THR A 318 -9.89 -6.05 -16.61
CA THR A 318 -10.10 -4.93 -17.55
C THR A 318 -11.58 -4.51 -17.69
N GLY A 319 -12.51 -5.10 -16.92
CA GLY A 319 -13.94 -4.93 -17.09
C GLY A 319 -14.71 -4.39 -15.87
N LYS A 320 -15.75 -3.58 -16.12
CA LYS A 320 -16.73 -3.09 -15.10
C LYS A 320 -17.61 -4.20 -14.47
N LYS A 321 -17.58 -5.43 -15.01
CA LYS A 321 -18.57 -6.49 -14.75
C LYS A 321 -18.30 -7.40 -13.53
N LEU A 322 -17.10 -7.39 -12.96
CA LEU A 322 -16.76 -8.38 -11.92
C LEU A 322 -17.56 -8.21 -10.61
N TRP A 323 -18.05 -7.01 -10.29
CA TRP A 323 -18.69 -6.74 -8.99
C TRP A 323 -20.14 -7.21 -8.88
N SER A 324 -20.88 -7.35 -9.99
CA SER A 324 -22.18 -8.02 -9.93
C SER A 324 -22.01 -9.50 -9.60
N ASP A 325 -20.90 -10.09 -10.04
CA ASP A 325 -20.63 -11.53 -9.93
C ASP A 325 -19.83 -11.87 -8.66
N LEU A 326 -19.02 -10.96 -8.11
CA LEU A 326 -18.35 -11.14 -6.80
C LEU A 326 -19.36 -11.19 -5.65
N ALA A 327 -20.51 -10.54 -5.79
CA ALA A 327 -21.60 -10.59 -4.80
C ALA A 327 -22.35 -11.94 -4.81
N THR A 328 -22.18 -12.76 -5.85
CA THR A 328 -23.00 -13.97 -6.12
C THR A 328 -22.20 -15.24 -6.36
N THR A 329 -20.89 -15.18 -6.63
CA THR A 329 -20.09 -16.36 -6.99
C THR A 329 -19.25 -16.83 -5.80
N LEU A 330 -19.63 -17.98 -5.25
CA LEU A 330 -18.98 -18.68 -4.12
C LEU A 330 -17.62 -19.31 -4.46
N GLY A 331 -17.18 -19.21 -5.72
CA GLY A 331 -15.97 -19.86 -6.23
C GLY A 331 -14.68 -19.16 -5.81
N ALA A 332 -13.65 -19.97 -5.54
CA ALA A 332 -12.28 -19.51 -5.40
C ALA A 332 -11.95 -18.52 -6.51
N ILE A 333 -11.57 -17.29 -6.14
CA ILE A 333 -10.65 -16.53 -6.97
C ILE A 333 -9.33 -17.24 -6.77
N GLY A 334 -9.08 -18.25 -7.60
CA GLY A 334 -7.73 -18.72 -7.80
C GLY A 334 -6.89 -17.48 -8.10
N GLU A 335 -5.78 -17.33 -7.40
CA GLU A 335 -4.66 -16.73 -8.08
C GLU A 335 -4.40 -17.68 -9.24
N ASP A 336 -5.03 -17.44 -10.39
CA ASP A 336 -4.50 -17.90 -11.65
C ASP A 336 -3.12 -17.25 -11.68
N HIS A 337 -2.15 -18.01 -11.17
CA HIS A 337 -0.82 -18.03 -11.73
C HIS A 337 -1.09 -18.10 -13.22
N ASP A 338 -0.81 -17.00 -13.92
CA ASP A 338 -0.54 -17.11 -15.33
C ASP A 338 0.64 -18.11 -15.42
N GLU A 339 0.31 -19.39 -15.51
CA GLU A 339 1.07 -20.39 -16.27
C GLU A 339 0.84 -20.14 -17.78
N GLY A 340 0.71 -18.86 -18.17
CA GLY A 340 0.68 -18.40 -19.53
C GLY A 340 2.00 -17.71 -19.81
N ASP A 341 3.05 -18.49 -20.10
CA ASP A 341 4.24 -18.15 -20.88
C ASP A 341 4.68 -16.67 -20.86
N ALA A 342 4.81 -16.05 -19.69
CA ALA A 342 5.71 -14.92 -19.55
C ALA A 342 7.10 -15.53 -19.57
N GLU A 343 7.85 -15.38 -20.67
CA GLU A 343 9.28 -15.66 -20.68
C GLU A 343 9.87 -15.14 -19.36
N ASP A 344 10.28 -16.07 -18.50
CA ASP A 344 10.78 -15.76 -17.18
C ASP A 344 12.00 -14.86 -17.39
N THR A 345 11.82 -13.56 -17.20
CA THR A 345 12.81 -12.57 -17.60
C THR A 345 14.02 -12.82 -16.71
N ARG A 346 15.09 -13.38 -17.27
CA ARG A 346 16.25 -13.82 -16.50
C ARG A 346 16.77 -12.67 -15.67
N LEU A 347 16.66 -12.83 -14.34
CA LEU A 347 17.12 -11.82 -13.40
C LEU A 347 18.64 -11.83 -13.32
N GLU A 348 19.21 -10.64 -13.15
CA GLU A 348 20.64 -10.44 -12.92
C GLU A 348 21.04 -11.16 -11.61
N THR A 349 22.00 -12.08 -11.73
CA THR A 349 22.54 -12.84 -10.60
C THR A 349 23.88 -12.27 -10.13
N VAL A 350 24.51 -11.41 -10.93
CA VAL A 350 25.79 -10.80 -10.61
C VAL A 350 25.59 -9.63 -9.63
N PRO A 351 26.39 -9.54 -8.54
CA PRO A 351 26.38 -8.38 -7.65
C PRO A 351 26.65 -7.07 -8.40
N PRO A 352 26.02 -5.95 -8.01
CA PRO A 352 26.09 -4.73 -8.80
C PRO A 352 27.48 -4.06 -8.76
N MET A 353 28.09 -3.88 -9.92
CA MET A 353 29.43 -3.28 -10.08
C MET A 353 29.36 -1.79 -10.39
N TRP A 354 28.85 -1.01 -9.43
CA TRP A 354 28.55 0.42 -9.60
C TRP A 354 29.72 1.29 -10.08
N HIS A 355 30.97 0.92 -9.80
CA HIS A 355 32.16 1.70 -10.08
C HIS A 355 32.64 1.57 -11.54
N LEU A 356 32.29 0.48 -12.24
CA LEU A 356 32.68 0.23 -13.62
C LEU A 356 31.65 0.86 -14.55
N ARG A 357 32.07 1.83 -15.39
CA ARG A 357 31.17 2.49 -16.34
C ARG A 357 30.71 1.53 -17.43
N ASP A 358 31.60 0.68 -17.92
CA ASP A 358 31.34 -0.24 -19.03
C ASP A 358 30.44 -1.42 -18.63
N TRP A 359 30.15 -1.60 -17.33
CA TRP A 359 29.19 -2.59 -16.85
C TRP A 359 27.75 -2.23 -17.25
N PHE A 360 27.45 -0.94 -17.40
CA PHE A 360 26.18 -0.44 -17.94
C PHE A 360 26.25 -0.44 -19.47
N ASN A 361 25.78 -1.51 -20.09
CA ASN A 361 25.94 -1.78 -21.51
C ASN A 361 24.88 -1.15 -22.42
N GLU A 362 23.83 -0.55 -21.85
CA GLU A 362 22.79 0.14 -22.60
C GLU A 362 22.78 1.64 -22.26
N THR A 363 22.74 2.49 -23.29
CA THR A 363 22.67 3.95 -23.13
C THR A 363 21.38 4.50 -23.71
N LEU A 364 20.62 5.19 -22.88
CA LEU A 364 19.34 5.79 -23.23
C LEU A 364 19.42 7.31 -23.20
N MET A 365 18.95 7.92 -24.29
CA MET A 365 18.76 9.37 -24.38
C MET A 365 17.28 9.67 -24.13
N VAL A 366 16.99 10.22 -22.96
CA VAL A 366 15.62 10.31 -22.45
C VAL A 366 15.23 11.74 -22.11
N GLU A 367 13.94 12.01 -22.24
CA GLU A 367 13.32 13.26 -21.86
C GLU A 367 12.04 13.00 -21.06
N GLY A 368 11.64 13.96 -20.23
CA GLY A 368 10.41 13.85 -19.46
C GLY A 368 10.30 14.91 -18.38
N PHE A 369 9.85 14.49 -17.20
CA PHE A 369 9.48 15.39 -16.12
C PHE A 369 10.02 14.92 -14.77
N SER A 370 10.48 15.86 -13.96
CA SER A 370 10.85 15.68 -12.56
C SER A 370 10.05 16.64 -11.67
N PRO A 371 9.87 16.35 -10.38
CA PRO A 371 9.30 17.31 -9.44
C PRO A 371 10.20 18.56 -9.32
N ASP A 372 9.60 19.77 -9.35
CA ASP A 372 10.35 21.03 -9.26
C ASP A 372 10.42 21.60 -7.84
N VAL A 373 10.51 20.70 -6.86
CA VAL A 373 10.30 21.04 -5.46
C VAL A 373 11.63 21.48 -4.83
N VAL A 374 12.00 22.74 -5.05
CA VAL A 374 13.29 23.26 -4.57
C VAL A 374 13.20 23.90 -3.18
N ARG A 375 12.04 24.43 -2.78
CA ARG A 375 11.84 24.98 -1.43
C ARG A 375 10.42 24.75 -0.92
N HIS A 376 10.32 23.97 0.15
CA HIS A 376 9.12 23.90 0.96
C HIS A 376 9.10 25.07 1.94
N ASP A 377 8.15 25.97 1.74
CA ASP A 377 7.83 27.05 2.66
C ASP A 377 6.56 26.74 3.48
N ALA A 378 6.06 27.74 4.19
CA ALA A 378 4.86 27.69 5.03
C ALA A 378 3.64 27.08 4.38
N ASN A 379 3.49 27.38 3.10
CA ASN A 379 2.24 27.23 2.39
C ASN A 379 2.32 26.15 1.33
N THR A 380 3.52 25.70 0.99
CA THR A 380 3.76 24.72 -0.08
C THR A 380 2.84 23.50 0.06
N LEU A 381 2.78 22.86 1.24
CA LEU A 381 1.87 21.71 1.44
C LEU A 381 0.39 22.11 1.33
N ASN A 382 0.00 23.28 1.83
CA ASN A 382 -1.38 23.77 1.74
C ASN A 382 -1.79 24.04 0.29
N ASP A 383 -0.88 24.59 -0.52
CA ASP A 383 -1.08 24.87 -1.93
C ASP A 383 -1.16 23.57 -2.74
N MET A 384 -0.26 22.62 -2.51
CA MET A 384 -0.31 21.29 -3.16
C MET A 384 -1.60 20.52 -2.78
N MET A 385 -2.08 20.66 -1.55
CA MET A 385 -3.37 20.08 -1.12
C MET A 385 -4.57 20.80 -1.75
N ALA A 386 -4.45 22.03 -2.25
CA ALA A 386 -5.56 22.75 -2.85
C ALA A 386 -5.85 22.29 -4.30
N HIS A 387 -4.82 22.00 -5.10
CA HIS A 387 -4.97 21.59 -6.49
C HIS A 387 -3.73 20.86 -7.03
N ASP A 388 -3.90 19.88 -7.93
CA ASP A 388 -2.77 19.12 -8.49
C ASP A 388 -1.84 19.97 -9.36
N ASP A 389 -2.35 21.05 -9.99
CA ASP A 389 -1.52 22.00 -10.76
C ASP A 389 -0.53 22.79 -9.88
N ASN A 390 -0.73 22.83 -8.56
CA ASN A 390 0.22 23.45 -7.63
C ASN A 390 1.41 22.50 -7.31
N ILE A 391 1.36 21.25 -7.79
CA ILE A 391 2.48 20.32 -7.76
C ILE A 391 3.27 20.53 -9.06
N THR A 392 4.26 21.42 -8.99
CA THR A 392 5.06 21.85 -10.14
C THR A 392 6.03 20.78 -10.62
N MET A 393 6.23 20.74 -11.93
CA MET A 393 7.12 19.79 -12.59
C MET A 393 8.12 20.55 -13.46
N GLY A 394 9.39 20.15 -13.39
CA GLY A 394 10.44 20.64 -14.27
C GLY A 394 10.64 19.66 -15.42
N ILE A 395 11.00 20.17 -16.58
CA ILE A 395 11.45 19.32 -17.69
C ILE A 395 12.82 18.77 -17.38
N THR A 396 12.99 17.50 -17.73
CA THR A 396 14.21 16.77 -17.51
C THR A 396 14.69 16.14 -18.81
N GLU A 397 15.93 16.39 -19.18
CA GLU A 397 16.64 15.68 -20.22
C GLU A 397 17.89 15.02 -19.64
N LEU A 398 18.04 13.71 -19.86
CA LEU A 398 19.12 12.92 -19.29
C LEU A 398 19.71 11.94 -20.30
N THR A 399 20.97 11.60 -20.07
CA THR A 399 21.60 10.41 -20.61
C THR A 399 21.71 9.40 -19.47
N VAL A 400 21.05 8.26 -19.61
CA VAL A 400 20.99 7.21 -18.60
C VAL A 400 21.70 5.97 -19.15
N HIS A 401 22.67 5.46 -18.39
CA HIS A 401 23.32 4.18 -18.64
C HIS A 401 22.66 3.13 -17.76
N LYS A 402 22.09 2.08 -18.35
CA LYS A 402 21.42 1.00 -17.62
C LYS A 402 22.00 -0.36 -17.96
N ARG A 403 21.70 -1.33 -17.10
CA ARG A 403 21.91 -2.75 -17.34
C ARG A 403 20.85 -3.28 -18.31
N ASP A 404 21.23 -4.20 -19.18
CA ASP A 404 20.35 -4.92 -20.09
C ASP A 404 19.42 -5.93 -19.39
N HIS A 405 19.87 -6.56 -18.30
CA HIS A 405 19.09 -7.51 -17.52
C HIS A 405 18.49 -6.84 -16.27
N PRO A 406 17.21 -7.11 -15.94
CA PRO A 406 16.61 -6.60 -14.73
C PRO A 406 17.13 -7.37 -13.51
N PHE A 407 17.31 -6.69 -12.38
CA PHE A 407 17.69 -7.34 -11.12
C PHE A 407 16.49 -7.72 -10.25
N ALA A 408 15.34 -7.09 -10.51
CA ALA A 408 14.10 -7.38 -9.81
C ALA A 408 12.90 -7.22 -10.75
N GLN A 409 11.83 -7.96 -10.46
CA GLN A 409 10.57 -7.85 -11.18
C GLN A 409 9.40 -7.81 -10.21
N GLY A 410 8.44 -6.94 -10.49
CA GLY A 410 7.14 -6.90 -9.82
C GLY A 410 6.03 -7.44 -10.72
N ALA A 411 4.78 -7.24 -10.30
CA ALA A 411 3.60 -7.65 -11.06
C ALA A 411 3.48 -6.94 -12.42
N LEU A 412 3.80 -5.64 -12.49
CA LEU A 412 3.59 -4.81 -13.69
C LEU A 412 4.88 -4.22 -14.28
N ARG A 413 5.95 -4.16 -13.48
CA ARG A 413 7.21 -3.48 -13.83
C ARG A 413 8.42 -4.37 -13.61
N VAL A 414 9.47 -4.14 -14.38
CA VAL A 414 10.82 -4.69 -14.18
C VAL A 414 11.77 -3.56 -13.80
N ALA A 415 12.82 -3.88 -13.03
CA ALA A 415 13.76 -2.91 -12.48
C ALA A 415 15.20 -3.24 -12.90
N PHE A 416 15.92 -2.23 -13.40
CA PHE A 416 17.29 -2.32 -13.91
C PHE A 416 18.21 -1.40 -13.11
N TYR A 417 19.45 -1.84 -12.87
CA TYR A 417 20.49 -0.97 -12.33
C TYR A 417 20.83 0.12 -13.33
N ALA A 418 20.97 1.37 -12.85
CA ALA A 418 21.24 2.50 -13.72
C ALA A 418 22.11 3.58 -13.07
N ARG A 419 22.80 4.36 -13.92
CA ARG A 419 23.52 5.58 -13.57
C ARG A 419 23.24 6.67 -14.61
N THR A 420 23.38 7.93 -14.21
CA THR A 420 23.32 9.06 -15.15
C THR A 420 24.73 9.47 -15.58
N ALA A 421 24.86 10.17 -16.71
CA ALA A 421 26.16 10.46 -17.33
C ALA A 421 27.12 11.29 -16.46
N ALA A 422 26.60 12.24 -15.68
CA ALA A 422 27.39 13.18 -14.87
C ALA A 422 27.41 12.85 -13.36
N SER A 423 26.71 11.80 -12.92
CA SER A 423 26.59 11.45 -11.49
C SER A 423 27.07 10.03 -11.16
N ALA A 424 27.61 9.89 -9.96
CA ALA A 424 27.98 8.63 -9.34
C ALA A 424 26.90 8.06 -8.42
N ASN A 425 25.77 8.75 -8.28
CA ASN A 425 24.61 8.20 -7.58
C ASN A 425 24.11 6.92 -8.26
N ARG A 426 23.63 6.02 -7.41
CA ARG A 426 23.04 4.73 -7.79
C ARG A 426 21.56 4.94 -8.05
N TYR A 427 21.08 4.56 -9.23
CA TYR A 427 19.68 4.68 -9.63
C TYR A 427 19.12 3.34 -10.10
N VAL A 428 17.79 3.31 -10.19
CA VAL A 428 17.01 2.23 -10.76
C VAL A 428 16.15 2.81 -11.88
N VAL A 429 16.19 2.17 -13.03
CA VAL A 429 15.22 2.39 -14.11
C VAL A 429 14.15 1.32 -14.02
N LYS A 430 12.87 1.71 -13.99
CA LYS A 430 11.75 0.78 -14.09
C LYS A 430 11.01 0.97 -15.41
N SER A 431 10.70 -0.13 -16.09
CA SER A 431 9.85 -0.19 -17.28
C SER A 431 8.69 -1.17 -17.11
N PHE A 432 7.68 -1.11 -17.98
CA PHE A 432 6.49 -1.95 -17.89
C PHE A 432 6.64 -3.24 -18.71
N LYS A 433 6.11 -4.37 -18.22
CA LYS A 433 6.27 -5.68 -18.87
C LYS A 433 5.62 -5.77 -20.27
N ARG A 434 4.33 -5.37 -20.44
CA ARG A 434 3.62 -5.14 -21.74
C ARG A 434 2.38 -4.26 -21.53
N GLY A 435 1.93 -3.51 -22.55
CA GLY A 435 0.68 -2.72 -22.50
C GLY A 435 0.68 -1.56 -21.48
N GLY A 436 1.86 -1.00 -21.21
CA GLY A 436 2.14 -0.14 -20.06
C GLY A 436 1.36 1.18 -19.99
N LYS A 437 1.37 1.76 -18.79
CA LYS A 437 0.85 3.09 -18.50
C LYS A 437 1.54 4.15 -19.39
N ARG A 438 0.76 5.07 -19.95
CA ARG A 438 1.26 6.25 -20.68
C ARG A 438 2.01 7.19 -19.72
N LEU A 439 2.87 8.06 -20.27
CA LEU A 439 3.61 9.09 -19.52
C LEU A 439 2.72 9.90 -18.57
N ALA A 440 1.47 10.18 -18.95
CA ALA A 440 0.46 10.81 -18.11
C ALA A 440 0.22 10.11 -16.76
N HIS A 441 0.16 8.78 -16.72
CA HIS A 441 -0.05 8.04 -15.47
C HIS A 441 1.21 8.06 -14.59
N LEU A 442 2.39 7.94 -15.21
CA LEU A 442 3.66 8.08 -14.47
C LEU A 442 3.77 9.47 -13.85
N ALA A 443 3.44 10.51 -14.61
CA ALA A 443 3.46 11.89 -14.12
C ALA A 443 2.48 12.10 -12.95
N GLU A 444 1.34 11.41 -12.96
CA GLU A 444 0.42 11.44 -11.81
C GLU A 444 0.98 10.69 -10.60
N ASP A 445 1.57 9.50 -10.80
CA ASP A 445 2.25 8.74 -9.74
C ASP A 445 3.40 9.57 -9.12
N MET A 446 4.16 10.30 -9.93
CA MET A 446 5.18 11.26 -9.48
C MET A 446 4.59 12.40 -8.64
N ARG A 447 3.46 12.99 -9.07
CA ARG A 447 2.78 14.04 -8.28
C ARG A 447 2.27 13.52 -6.94
N CYS A 448 1.74 12.30 -6.90
CA CYS A 448 1.37 11.63 -5.64
C CYS A 448 2.56 11.53 -4.70
N GLN A 449 3.70 11.02 -5.19
CA GLN A 449 4.93 10.91 -4.41
C GLN A 449 5.43 12.27 -3.92
N ALA A 450 5.39 13.31 -4.77
CA ALA A 450 5.76 14.67 -4.37
C ALA A 450 4.87 15.21 -3.23
N LEU A 451 3.56 14.97 -3.28
CA LEU A 451 2.65 15.34 -2.18
C LEU A 451 2.93 14.54 -0.90
N CYS A 452 3.22 13.24 -0.99
CA CYS A 452 3.64 12.43 0.16
C CYS A 452 4.93 12.98 0.80
N LYS A 453 5.90 13.38 -0.03
CA LYS A 453 7.15 13.99 0.45
C LYS A 453 6.90 15.33 1.14
N ALA A 454 5.97 16.14 0.63
CA ALA A 454 5.54 17.37 1.27
C ALA A 454 4.95 17.13 2.67
N PHE A 455 4.11 16.10 2.83
CA PHE A 455 3.63 15.68 4.15
C PHE A 455 4.77 15.22 5.05
N ALA A 456 5.75 14.48 4.51
CA ALA A 456 6.89 13.98 5.29
C ALA A 456 7.78 15.10 5.82
N LEU A 457 7.95 16.19 5.07
CA LEU A 457 8.67 17.37 5.55
C LEU A 457 8.00 18.00 6.77
N ASP A 458 6.69 18.25 6.71
CA ASP A 458 5.91 18.76 7.86
C ASP A 458 5.96 17.78 9.04
N PHE A 459 5.79 16.47 8.79
CA PHE A 459 5.84 15.42 9.81
C PHE A 459 7.20 15.39 10.52
N ASN A 460 8.29 15.36 9.76
CA ASN A 460 9.65 15.35 10.29
C ASN A 460 9.98 16.64 11.04
N ALA A 461 9.45 17.78 10.59
CA ALA A 461 9.69 19.07 11.24
C ALA A 461 9.06 19.12 12.65
N LEU A 462 7.97 18.37 12.88
CA LEU A 462 7.30 18.27 14.17
C LEU A 462 7.94 17.24 15.13
N LEU A 463 8.60 16.20 14.60
CA LEU A 463 9.07 15.06 15.41
C LEU A 463 10.58 15.00 15.62
N GLY A 464 11.39 15.61 14.74
CA GLY A 464 12.85 15.48 14.74
C GLY A 464 13.36 14.28 13.93
N GLU A 465 14.62 13.89 14.13
CA GLU A 465 15.30 12.89 13.29
C GLU A 465 14.96 11.44 13.64
N GLU A 466 14.66 11.16 14.90
CA GLU A 466 14.51 9.79 15.45
C GLU A 466 13.45 8.96 14.72
N HIS A 467 12.36 9.61 14.28
CA HIS A 467 11.23 9.00 13.58
C HIS A 467 11.01 9.60 12.19
N SER A 468 12.07 10.15 11.59
CA SER A 468 11.98 10.79 10.28
C SER A 468 11.61 9.77 9.19
N ILE A 469 10.81 10.21 8.23
CA ILE A 469 10.43 9.45 7.03
C ILE A 469 10.79 10.28 5.80
N ASP A 470 11.28 9.65 4.75
CA ASP A 470 11.52 10.29 3.45
C ASP A 470 10.83 9.48 2.34
N PHE A 471 10.24 10.17 1.37
CA PHE A 471 9.67 9.53 0.18
C PHE A 471 10.54 9.80 -1.04
N ILE A 472 10.86 8.73 -1.75
CA ILE A 472 11.39 8.84 -3.10
C ILE A 472 10.33 9.42 -4.02
N VAL A 473 10.75 10.37 -4.85
CA VAL A 473 9.93 10.91 -5.93
C VAL A 473 10.60 10.53 -7.25
N THR A 474 9.86 9.76 -8.05
CA THR A 474 10.31 9.26 -9.33
C THR A 474 10.40 10.38 -10.36
N THR A 475 11.35 10.27 -11.28
CA THR A 475 11.39 11.07 -12.51
C THR A 475 10.79 10.25 -13.63
N CYS A 476 9.81 10.80 -14.35
CA CYS A 476 9.13 10.12 -15.45
C CYS A 476 9.80 10.47 -16.76
N LEU A 477 10.12 9.48 -17.58
CA LEU A 477 10.96 9.61 -18.75
C LEU A 477 10.33 8.87 -19.95
N LYS A 478 10.71 9.27 -21.15
CA LYS A 478 10.46 8.58 -22.42
C LYS A 478 11.68 8.72 -23.33
N GLY A 479 11.85 7.81 -24.29
CA GLY A 479 12.89 7.92 -25.32
C GLY A 479 12.74 9.21 -26.14
N LYS A 480 13.86 9.79 -26.58
CA LYS A 480 13.82 10.93 -27.51
C LYS A 480 13.41 10.46 -28.91
N SER A 481 12.45 11.15 -29.55
CA SER A 481 12.01 10.85 -30.92
C SER A 481 13.19 10.85 -31.90
N GLY A 482 13.32 9.79 -32.69
CA GLY A 482 14.40 9.61 -33.67
C GLY A 482 15.63 8.83 -33.18
N THR A 483 15.56 8.22 -32.00
CA THR A 483 16.56 7.24 -31.51
C THR A 483 15.93 5.85 -31.37
N ASP A 484 16.74 4.78 -31.39
CA ASP A 484 16.27 3.38 -31.23
C ASP A 484 15.54 3.11 -29.89
N SER A 485 15.52 4.07 -28.96
CA SER A 485 14.97 3.94 -27.60
C SER A 485 13.43 3.97 -27.49
N GLY A 486 12.70 3.98 -28.62
CA GLY A 486 11.24 3.77 -28.68
C GLY A 486 10.37 4.79 -27.93
N ASP A 487 9.04 4.66 -28.09
CA ASP A 487 8.01 5.40 -27.31
C ASP A 487 7.84 4.86 -25.87
N GLU A 488 8.81 4.10 -25.36
CA GLU A 488 8.69 3.42 -24.07
C GLU A 488 8.76 4.42 -22.90
N CYS A 489 7.76 4.36 -22.02
CA CYS A 489 7.69 5.17 -20.82
C CYS A 489 8.47 4.51 -19.68
N LEU A 490 9.43 5.24 -19.11
CA LEU A 490 10.35 4.80 -18.07
C LEU A 490 10.16 5.64 -16.81
N SER A 491 10.56 5.08 -15.67
CA SER A 491 10.73 5.84 -14.42
C SER A 491 12.14 5.66 -13.87
N LEU A 492 12.73 6.74 -13.38
CA LEU A 492 14.05 6.77 -12.76
C LEU A 492 13.90 7.17 -11.28
N GLU A 493 14.51 6.39 -10.40
CA GLU A 493 14.50 6.61 -8.95
C GLU A 493 15.84 6.24 -8.31
N PRO A 494 16.20 6.80 -7.14
CA PRO A 494 17.36 6.36 -6.37
C PRO A 494 17.29 4.87 -6.03
N PHE A 495 18.42 4.18 -6.13
CA PHE A 495 18.57 2.83 -5.60
C PHE A 495 18.56 2.86 -4.06
N ILE A 496 17.74 2.01 -3.45
CA ILE A 496 17.68 1.82 -2.00
C ILE A 496 18.29 0.46 -1.65
N GLU A 497 19.27 0.48 -0.77
CA GLU A 497 19.96 -0.72 -0.31
C GLU A 497 19.41 -1.15 1.04
N GLY A 498 19.03 -2.43 1.17
CA GLY A 498 18.58 -3.03 2.42
C GLY A 498 17.33 -3.89 2.24
N THR A 499 16.74 -4.29 3.38
CA THR A 499 15.57 -5.17 3.40
C THR A 499 14.29 -4.37 3.18
N TYR A 500 13.57 -4.68 2.10
CA TYR A 500 12.30 -4.05 1.80
C TYR A 500 11.20 -4.54 2.75
N VAL A 501 10.49 -3.61 3.38
CA VAL A 501 9.39 -3.89 4.31
C VAL A 501 8.15 -3.11 3.88
N LYS A 502 7.01 -3.79 3.88
CA LYS A 502 5.68 -3.17 3.74
C LYS A 502 5.07 -2.99 5.12
N TYR A 503 4.90 -1.75 5.57
CA TYR A 503 4.44 -1.41 6.93
C TYR A 503 2.91 -1.38 7.05
N ASN A 504 2.23 -0.87 6.03
CA ASN A 504 0.79 -1.00 5.86
C ASN A 504 0.44 -1.08 4.37
N ASN A 505 -0.82 -1.35 4.06
CA ASN A 505 -1.33 -1.28 2.69
C ASN A 505 -2.52 -0.33 2.55
N ASN A 506 -3.06 -0.23 1.34
CA ASN A 506 -4.23 0.58 1.02
C ASN A 506 -5.58 -0.07 1.40
N CYS A 507 -5.58 -1.25 2.03
CA CYS A 507 -6.75 -2.08 2.32
C CYS A 507 -6.78 -2.59 3.78
N GLY A 508 -6.13 -1.89 4.71
CA GLY A 508 -6.23 -2.12 6.15
C GLY A 508 -5.21 -3.12 6.74
N PHE A 509 -4.33 -3.71 5.94
CA PHE A 509 -3.22 -4.50 6.47
C PHE A 509 -2.23 -3.62 7.24
N VAL A 510 -1.77 -4.12 8.38
CA VAL A 510 -0.71 -3.55 9.21
C VAL A 510 0.29 -4.66 9.48
N ASN A 511 1.58 -4.40 9.23
CA ASN A 511 2.64 -5.34 9.54
C ASN A 511 2.83 -5.44 11.07
N LYS A 512 2.67 -6.66 11.60
CA LYS A 512 2.76 -6.98 13.03
C LYS A 512 4.02 -7.76 13.40
N ASP A 513 4.95 -7.99 12.48
CA ASP A 513 6.16 -8.78 12.72
C ASP A 513 7.05 -8.15 13.79
N ASN A 514 7.13 -6.82 13.79
CA ASN A 514 7.86 -6.06 14.81
C ASN A 514 7.12 -4.74 15.12
N PRO A 515 6.10 -4.77 16.00
CA PRO A 515 5.27 -3.58 16.28
C PRO A 515 6.00 -2.51 17.10
N SER A 516 7.10 -2.88 17.76
CA SER A 516 8.01 -1.94 18.43
C SER A 516 9.04 -1.33 17.49
N ASP A 517 9.12 -1.78 16.23
CA ASP A 517 9.98 -1.16 15.23
C ASP A 517 9.59 0.32 15.04
N ARG A 518 10.58 1.20 15.16
CA ARG A 518 10.37 2.64 15.10
C ARG A 518 9.82 3.09 13.75
N PHE A 519 10.18 2.42 12.66
CA PHE A 519 9.72 2.78 11.32
C PHE A 519 8.29 2.30 11.09
N SER A 520 7.92 1.13 11.63
CA SER A 520 6.52 0.68 11.68
C SER A 520 5.64 1.67 12.44
N GLN A 521 6.08 2.12 13.63
CA GLN A 521 5.34 3.13 14.39
C GLN A 521 5.23 4.46 13.64
N ALA A 522 6.34 4.93 13.05
CA ALA A 522 6.36 6.16 12.27
C ALA A 522 5.43 6.06 11.05
N ALA A 523 5.41 4.93 10.34
CA ALA A 523 4.55 4.69 9.18
C ALA A 523 3.06 4.79 9.53
N GLN A 524 2.61 4.14 10.61
CA GLN A 524 1.21 4.24 11.05
C GLN A 524 0.85 5.66 11.50
N ALA A 525 1.75 6.30 12.25
CA ALA A 525 1.55 7.67 12.71
C ALA A 525 1.54 8.68 11.55
N PHE A 526 2.35 8.45 10.51
CA PHE A 526 2.39 9.27 9.31
C PHE A 526 1.08 9.19 8.53
N SER A 527 0.56 7.98 8.30
CA SER A 527 -0.75 7.79 7.67
C SER A 527 -1.86 8.53 8.45
N HIS A 528 -1.91 8.39 9.77
CA HIS A 528 -2.86 9.12 10.61
C HIS A 528 -2.64 10.65 10.56
N PHE A 529 -1.38 11.10 10.62
CA PHE A 529 -1.02 12.50 10.53
C PHE A 529 -1.50 13.12 9.22
N THR A 530 -1.36 12.44 8.07
CA THR A 530 -1.81 12.98 6.77
C THR A 530 -3.32 13.24 6.74
N PHE A 531 -4.11 12.39 7.40
CA PHE A 531 -5.56 12.58 7.57
C PHE A 531 -5.88 13.80 8.42
N GLU A 532 -5.24 13.94 9.57
CA GLU A 532 -5.43 15.07 10.49
C GLU A 532 -4.93 16.40 9.89
N ARG A 533 -3.72 16.40 9.31
CA ARG A 533 -3.08 17.57 8.68
C ARG A 533 -3.86 18.09 7.49
N SER A 534 -4.55 17.21 6.76
CA SER A 534 -5.40 17.56 5.63
C SER A 534 -6.86 17.88 6.00
N ARG A 535 -7.24 17.69 7.28
CA ARG A 535 -8.61 17.77 7.80
C ARG A 535 -9.58 16.80 7.12
N GLY A 536 -9.14 15.54 7.00
CA GLY A 536 -9.93 14.42 6.48
C GLY A 536 -10.09 14.43 4.96
N ARG A 537 -9.20 15.09 4.23
CA ARG A 537 -9.24 15.18 2.75
C ARG A 537 -8.33 14.17 2.08
N PHE A 538 -7.17 13.90 2.67
CA PHE A 538 -6.16 12.99 2.18
C PHE A 538 -5.80 11.97 3.25
N LEU A 539 -5.51 10.74 2.85
CA LEU A 539 -4.86 9.74 3.69
C LEU A 539 -3.80 9.05 2.85
N VAL A 540 -2.55 9.09 3.30
CA VAL A 540 -1.46 8.33 2.66
C VAL A 540 -1.39 6.96 3.30
N SER A 541 -1.40 5.92 2.48
CA SER A 541 -1.29 4.51 2.87
C SER A 541 -0.32 3.79 1.93
N ASP A 542 -0.23 2.46 2.05
CA ASP A 542 0.74 1.66 1.29
C ASP A 542 2.17 2.12 1.58
N ILE A 543 2.47 2.36 2.86
CA ILE A 543 3.78 2.78 3.32
C ILE A 543 4.72 1.58 3.30
N GLN A 544 5.72 1.65 2.42
CA GLN A 544 6.66 0.56 2.14
C GLN A 544 8.00 1.12 1.68
N GLY A 545 9.08 0.41 1.97
CA GLY A 545 10.43 0.85 1.63
C GLY A 545 11.49 0.16 2.47
N VAL A 546 12.63 0.83 2.66
CA VAL A 546 13.73 0.33 3.50
C VAL A 546 13.96 1.35 4.60
N GLU A 547 13.81 0.92 5.85
CA GLU A 547 13.96 1.76 7.04
C GLU A 547 13.12 3.05 6.95
N ASN A 548 13.75 4.23 6.91
CA ASN A 548 13.07 5.52 6.77
C ASN A 548 12.83 5.97 5.32
N ILE A 549 13.35 5.26 4.32
CA ILE A 549 13.23 5.64 2.91
C ILE A 549 12.08 4.84 2.28
N MET A 550 10.99 5.54 2.00
CA MET A 550 9.73 4.99 1.51
C MET A 550 9.60 5.22 0.00
N THR A 551 8.88 4.31 -0.67
CA THR A 551 8.62 4.38 -2.11
C THR A 551 7.21 3.89 -2.44
N ASP A 552 6.73 4.22 -3.64
CA ASP A 552 5.45 3.78 -4.19
C ASP A 552 4.22 3.90 -3.21
N PRO A 553 3.99 5.06 -2.55
CA PRO A 553 2.85 5.25 -1.65
C PRO A 553 1.53 5.43 -2.42
N VAL A 554 0.42 5.18 -1.73
CA VAL A 554 -0.95 5.41 -2.23
C VAL A 554 -1.62 6.57 -1.50
N ILE A 555 -2.30 7.44 -2.24
CA ILE A 555 -3.14 8.50 -1.67
C ILE A 555 -4.62 8.16 -1.85
N HIS A 556 -5.34 8.19 -0.73
CA HIS A 556 -6.79 8.20 -0.71
C HIS A 556 -7.31 9.63 -0.60
N THR A 557 -8.25 10.00 -1.48
CA THR A 557 -8.90 11.32 -1.45
C THR A 557 -10.39 11.23 -1.77
N LEU A 558 -11.17 12.06 -1.09
CA LEU A 558 -12.61 12.23 -1.32
C LEU A 558 -12.92 13.06 -2.56
N ASP A 559 -11.95 13.85 -3.03
CA ASP A 559 -12.12 14.67 -4.21
C ASP A 559 -11.95 13.79 -5.46
N PRO A 560 -13.00 13.60 -6.27
CA PRO A 560 -12.92 12.78 -7.48
C PRO A 560 -12.08 13.44 -8.57
N GLU A 561 -11.77 14.74 -8.45
CA GLU A 561 -10.96 15.47 -9.41
C GLU A 561 -9.46 15.34 -9.15
N ARG A 562 -9.07 14.84 -7.98
CA ARG A 562 -7.69 14.68 -7.54
C ARG A 562 -7.16 13.29 -7.87
N PHE A 563 -5.99 13.24 -8.52
CA PHE A 563 -5.30 11.99 -8.89
C PHE A 563 -6.24 10.96 -9.57
N LYS A 564 -6.74 11.31 -10.77
CA LYS A 564 -7.81 10.55 -11.45
C LYS A 564 -7.36 9.22 -12.04
N LEU A 565 -6.08 9.12 -12.39
CA LEU A 565 -5.43 7.95 -12.98
C LEU A 565 -4.88 6.99 -11.91
N ALA A 566 -4.94 7.36 -10.62
CA ALA A 566 -4.49 6.54 -9.51
C ALA A 566 -5.51 5.43 -9.18
N ASP A 567 -5.36 4.25 -9.78
CA ASP A 567 -6.26 3.10 -9.59
C ASP A 567 -6.35 2.59 -8.14
N ALA A 568 -5.28 2.77 -7.36
CA ALA A 568 -5.21 2.36 -5.95
C ALA A 568 -5.98 3.29 -5.00
N ASN A 569 -6.54 4.40 -5.50
CA ASN A 569 -7.28 5.38 -4.71
C ASN A 569 -8.71 4.92 -4.39
N LEU A 570 -8.88 4.28 -3.23
CA LEU A 570 -10.17 3.79 -2.72
C LEU A 570 -11.08 4.88 -2.11
N GLY A 571 -10.64 6.15 -2.09
CA GLY A 571 -11.43 7.26 -1.55
C GLY A 571 -11.84 7.05 -0.09
N LYS A 572 -13.13 7.23 0.22
CA LYS A 572 -13.65 7.07 1.59
C LYS A 572 -13.43 5.66 2.15
N GLU A 573 -13.45 4.64 1.31
CA GLU A 573 -13.28 3.26 1.75
C GLU A 573 -11.86 3.00 2.23
N GLY A 574 -10.86 3.62 1.59
CA GLY A 574 -9.48 3.57 2.06
C GLY A 574 -9.30 4.19 3.45
N PHE A 575 -10.08 5.23 3.77
CA PHE A 575 -10.09 5.81 5.13
C PHE A 575 -10.65 4.81 6.14
N LYS A 576 -11.75 4.14 5.79
CA LYS A 576 -12.36 3.11 6.65
C LYS A 576 -11.40 1.96 6.90
N PHE A 577 -10.77 1.44 5.85
CA PHE A 577 -9.78 0.37 5.94
C PHE A 577 -8.64 0.73 6.90
N PHE A 578 -8.07 1.94 6.77
CA PHE A 578 -7.02 2.37 7.68
C PHE A 578 -7.51 2.47 9.14
N PHE A 579 -8.60 3.21 9.40
CA PHE A 579 -9.05 3.45 10.77
C PHE A 579 -9.71 2.24 11.44
N ALA A 580 -10.10 1.21 10.68
CA ALA A 580 -10.59 -0.06 11.23
C ALA A 580 -9.47 -0.87 11.91
N THR A 581 -8.23 -0.74 11.43
CA THR A 581 -7.07 -1.50 11.95
C THR A 581 -6.03 -0.64 12.64
N HIS A 582 -6.09 0.69 12.47
CA HIS A 582 -5.16 1.63 13.11
C HIS A 582 -5.39 1.74 14.62
N THR A 583 -4.31 1.57 15.37
CA THR A 583 -4.24 1.88 16.80
C THR A 583 -3.20 2.99 17.01
N CYS A 584 -3.59 4.06 17.69
CA CYS A 584 -2.65 5.16 17.95
C CYS A 584 -1.47 4.69 18.81
N ASN A 585 -0.26 5.08 18.42
CA ASN A 585 0.99 4.80 19.12
C ASN A 585 1.56 6.06 19.79
N SER A 586 2.75 5.95 20.39
CA SER A 586 3.45 7.05 21.07
C SER A 586 3.67 8.27 20.18
N ILE A 587 3.95 8.07 18.89
CA ILE A 587 4.15 9.14 17.92
C ILE A 587 2.82 9.86 17.63
N CYS A 588 1.72 9.12 17.49
CA CYS A 588 0.38 9.70 17.36
C CYS A 588 0.04 10.59 18.57
N ALA A 589 0.36 10.12 19.78
CA ALA A 589 0.15 10.88 21.01
C ALA A 589 1.03 12.14 21.06
N LYS A 590 2.31 12.04 20.69
CA LYS A 590 3.26 13.18 20.61
C LYS A 590 2.78 14.26 19.62
N LEU A 591 2.15 13.86 18.51
CA LEU A 591 1.56 14.77 17.53
C LEU A 591 0.16 15.29 17.92
N GLY A 592 -0.45 14.74 18.98
CA GLY A 592 -1.79 15.11 19.43
C GLY A 592 -2.89 14.75 18.43
N LEU A 593 -2.74 13.64 17.68
CA LEU A 593 -3.73 13.17 16.72
C LEU A 593 -4.96 12.61 17.44
N LYS A 594 -6.18 12.95 17.00
CA LYS A 594 -7.42 12.67 17.74
C LYS A 594 -8.37 11.72 17.01
N THR A 595 -8.29 11.66 15.70
CA THR A 595 -9.20 10.89 14.85
C THR A 595 -9.11 9.41 15.19
N ASN A 596 -10.27 8.75 15.24
CA ASN A 596 -10.39 7.34 15.54
C ASN A 596 -11.58 6.72 14.77
N ALA A 597 -11.72 5.40 14.86
CA ALA A 597 -12.81 4.64 14.24
C ALA A 597 -14.20 5.22 14.54
N ALA A 598 -14.46 5.68 15.76
CA ALA A 598 -15.77 6.26 16.13
C ALA A 598 -16.06 7.60 15.43
N MET A 599 -15.05 8.43 15.20
CA MET A 599 -15.19 9.65 14.40
C MET A 599 -15.46 9.34 12.93
N ILE A 600 -14.83 8.29 12.38
CA ILE A 600 -15.08 7.83 11.00
C ILE A 600 -16.52 7.33 10.84
N MET A 601 -17.02 6.54 11.80
CA MET A 601 -18.41 6.07 11.84
C MET A 601 -19.42 7.21 11.88
N SER A 602 -19.23 8.15 12.81
CA SER A 602 -20.17 9.25 13.01
C SER A 602 -20.06 10.36 11.96
N GLY A 603 -18.93 10.42 11.24
CA GLY A 603 -18.59 11.54 10.36
C GLY A 603 -18.35 12.87 11.08
N LYS A 604 -18.29 12.85 12.42
CA LYS A 604 -18.08 14.03 13.27
C LYS A 604 -16.62 14.09 13.68
N TYR A 605 -15.87 14.95 13.01
CA TYR A 605 -14.43 15.13 13.24
C TYR A 605 -14.13 16.37 14.06
N GLN A 606 -13.08 16.30 14.87
CA GLN A 606 -12.52 17.44 15.60
C GLN A 606 -11.05 17.61 15.20
N PHE A 607 -10.82 18.28 14.08
CA PHE A 607 -9.48 18.55 13.59
C PHE A 607 -8.84 19.73 14.32
N ARG A 608 -7.50 19.71 14.40
CA ARG A 608 -6.72 20.84 14.89
C ARG A 608 -6.91 22.09 14.02
N GLU A 609 -7.05 23.26 14.66
CA GLU A 609 -7.25 24.53 13.96
C GLU A 609 -6.01 25.01 13.23
N SER A 610 -4.84 24.98 13.87
CA SER A 610 -3.57 25.38 13.27
C SER A 610 -2.45 24.40 13.58
N TRP A 611 -1.57 24.17 12.62
CA TRP A 611 -0.36 23.36 12.79
C TRP A 611 0.85 24.28 12.95
N PRO A 612 1.82 23.94 13.81
CA PRO A 612 3.06 24.72 13.93
C PRO A 612 3.81 24.74 12.59
N SER A 613 4.26 25.93 12.20
CA SER A 613 5.10 26.12 11.02
C SER A 613 6.57 26.06 11.42
N ILE A 614 7.24 24.95 11.12
CA ILE A 614 8.66 24.72 11.47
C ILE A 614 9.46 24.48 10.20
N TYR A 615 10.41 25.36 9.87
CA TYR A 615 11.22 25.31 8.63
C TYR A 615 12.63 24.78 8.86
N ASN A 616 12.75 23.66 9.57
CA ASN A 616 14.05 23.09 9.88
C ASN A 616 14.51 22.04 8.87
N ASN A 617 13.65 21.64 7.92
CA ASN A 617 13.96 20.62 6.93
C ASN A 617 13.90 21.18 5.51
N VAL A 618 14.74 20.65 4.63
CA VAL A 618 14.86 21.00 3.21
C VAL A 618 15.20 19.76 2.39
N CYS A 619 14.78 19.71 1.13
CA CYS A 619 15.19 18.66 0.20
C CYS A 619 16.55 18.98 -0.42
N CYS A 620 17.32 17.95 -0.74
CA CYS A 620 18.49 18.08 -1.60
C CYS A 620 18.09 18.65 -2.96
N SER A 621 18.80 19.68 -3.40
CA SER A 621 18.58 20.39 -4.65
C SER A 621 18.85 19.57 -5.90
N ASN A 622 19.54 18.44 -5.78
CA ASN A 622 19.56 17.47 -6.87
C ASN A 622 18.17 16.85 -7.01
N LYS A 623 17.44 17.18 -8.07
CA LYS A 623 16.06 16.72 -8.33
C LYS A 623 15.93 15.21 -8.42
N LEU A 624 17.01 14.52 -8.80
CA LEU A 624 17.07 13.06 -8.86
C LEU A 624 17.37 12.42 -7.49
N CYS A 625 17.91 13.18 -6.53
CA CYS A 625 18.17 12.71 -5.17
C CYS A 625 17.00 13.04 -4.24
N GLY A 626 16.64 14.32 -4.16
CA GLY A 626 15.53 14.82 -3.35
C GLY A 626 15.62 14.53 -1.84
N LYS A 627 16.71 13.98 -1.30
CA LYS A 627 16.81 13.56 0.11
C LYS A 627 16.39 14.67 1.08
N ILE A 628 15.52 14.37 2.02
CA ILE A 628 15.15 15.29 3.11
C ILE A 628 16.31 15.38 4.10
N MET A 629 16.66 16.61 4.47
CA MET A 629 17.74 16.93 5.41
C MET A 629 17.34 18.09 6.29
N ARG A 630 18.05 18.28 7.40
CA ARG A 630 17.94 19.52 8.16
C ARG A 630 18.60 20.67 7.42
N LEU A 631 18.00 21.84 7.51
CA LEU A 631 18.55 23.08 6.95
C LEU A 631 19.94 23.37 7.52
N SER A 632 20.13 23.12 8.83
CA SER A 632 21.41 23.32 9.54
C SER A 632 22.52 22.36 9.10
N SER A 633 22.17 21.18 8.57
CA SER A 633 23.17 20.21 8.08
C SER A 633 23.40 20.30 6.57
N SER A 634 22.54 21.05 5.83
CA SER A 634 22.67 21.23 4.39
C SER A 634 23.93 22.00 4.00
N LYS A 635 24.50 21.67 2.82
CA LYS A 635 25.63 22.41 2.24
C LYS A 635 25.12 23.44 1.23
N THR A 636 25.73 24.62 1.20
CA THR A 636 25.38 25.73 0.31
C THR A 636 26.64 26.29 -0.35
N SER A 637 26.49 26.96 -1.50
CA SER A 637 27.59 27.62 -2.22
C SER A 637 27.19 29.04 -2.60
N GLU A 638 28.13 29.98 -2.56
CA GLU A 638 27.92 31.33 -3.10
C GLU A 638 27.66 31.29 -4.61
N LYS A 639 28.34 30.40 -5.34
CA LYS A 639 28.16 30.20 -6.78
C LYS A 639 26.80 29.61 -7.15
N PHE A 640 26.16 28.88 -6.22
CA PHE A 640 24.85 28.24 -6.43
C PHE A 640 23.91 28.66 -5.30
N SER A 641 23.63 29.96 -5.22
CA SER A 641 22.90 30.51 -4.08
C SER A 641 21.42 30.06 -4.09
N GLY A 642 20.89 29.74 -2.91
CA GLY A 642 19.54 29.21 -2.74
C GLY A 642 19.41 27.69 -2.94
N TYR A 643 20.48 27.00 -3.35
CA TYR A 643 20.52 25.54 -3.45
C TYR A 643 21.11 24.90 -2.19
N HIS A 644 20.53 23.77 -1.78
CA HIS A 644 20.87 23.02 -0.58
C HIS A 644 21.26 21.58 -0.95
N TRP A 645 22.45 21.13 -0.57
CA TRP A 645 22.99 19.84 -1.01
C TRP A 645 23.25 18.88 0.15
N CYS A 646 23.02 17.59 -0.10
CA CYS A 646 23.48 16.52 0.80
C CYS A 646 24.97 16.26 0.62
N ASP A 647 25.62 15.61 1.60
CA ASP A 647 27.08 15.39 1.56
C ASP A 647 27.55 14.66 0.29
N ILE A 648 26.74 13.69 -0.18
CA ILE A 648 27.04 12.91 -1.39
C ILE A 648 26.96 13.78 -2.66
N CYS A 649 25.88 14.56 -2.81
CA CYS A 649 25.70 15.43 -3.98
C CYS A 649 26.64 16.64 -3.94
N TRP A 650 26.96 17.15 -2.76
CA TRP A 650 27.91 18.24 -2.56
C TRP A 650 29.32 17.85 -3.01
N SER A 651 29.76 16.64 -2.66
CA SER A 651 31.08 16.12 -3.07
C SER A 651 31.19 16.02 -4.60
N GLN A 652 30.13 15.58 -5.27
CA GLN A 652 30.07 15.50 -6.74
C GLN A 652 29.96 16.87 -7.42
N LEU A 653 29.23 17.80 -6.81
CA LEU A 653 29.16 19.18 -7.30
C LEU A 653 30.57 19.80 -7.36
N ARG A 654 31.39 19.56 -6.34
CA ARG A 654 32.76 20.06 -6.25
C ARG A 654 33.73 19.37 -7.22
N SER A 655 33.60 18.06 -7.42
CA SER A 655 34.53 17.29 -8.27
C SER A 655 34.20 17.34 -9.77
N SER A 656 33.01 17.80 -10.14
CA SER A 656 32.51 17.79 -11.53
C SER A 656 32.72 19.11 -12.29
N VAL A 657 33.50 20.04 -11.74
CA VAL A 657 33.83 21.31 -12.40
C VAL A 657 34.82 21.03 -13.53
N ALA A 658 34.44 21.38 -14.75
CA ALA A 658 35.26 21.23 -15.95
C ALA A 658 35.36 22.58 -16.68
N LYS A 659 36.53 22.84 -17.28
CA LYS A 659 36.71 23.94 -18.23
C LYS A 659 36.24 23.51 -19.61
N LEU A 660 35.35 24.27 -20.23
CA LEU A 660 34.86 24.05 -21.59
C LEU A 660 35.22 25.24 -22.47
N VAL A 661 35.51 24.96 -23.75
CA VAL A 661 35.67 25.97 -24.79
C VAL A 661 34.30 26.27 -25.39
N CYS A 662 33.96 27.55 -25.52
CA CYS A 662 32.71 28.02 -26.13
C CYS A 662 32.65 27.65 -27.62
N LEU A 663 31.49 27.14 -28.08
CA LEU A 663 31.27 26.74 -29.49
C LEU A 663 30.93 27.89 -30.46
N ASP A 664 30.63 29.09 -29.97
CA ASP A 664 30.27 30.20 -30.87
C ASP A 664 31.49 30.79 -31.60
N PRO A 665 31.29 31.24 -32.86
CA PRO A 665 32.37 31.83 -33.65
C PRO A 665 32.85 33.15 -33.03
N GLY A 666 34.15 33.22 -32.71
CA GLY A 666 34.77 34.37 -32.03
C GLY A 666 36.09 33.98 -31.35
N PRO A 667 36.71 34.89 -30.57
CA PRO A 667 37.88 34.55 -29.75
C PRO A 667 37.57 33.39 -28.80
N HIS A 668 38.53 32.47 -28.62
CA HIS A 668 38.35 31.29 -27.78
C HIS A 668 38.08 31.70 -26.33
N HIS A 669 36.84 31.53 -25.89
CA HIS A 669 36.45 31.73 -24.49
C HIS A 669 36.39 30.37 -23.78
N GLU A 670 37.18 30.23 -22.71
CA GLU A 670 37.06 29.13 -21.76
C GLU A 670 36.16 29.53 -20.60
N PHE A 671 35.27 28.64 -20.17
CA PHE A 671 34.43 28.85 -19.00
C PHE A 671 34.30 27.57 -18.16
N GLU A 672 34.14 27.75 -16.85
CA GLU A 672 33.96 26.64 -15.91
C GLU A 672 32.49 26.28 -15.74
N VAL A 673 32.19 24.99 -15.89
CA VAL A 673 30.84 24.45 -15.71
C VAL A 673 30.87 23.19 -14.86
N SER A 674 29.92 23.03 -13.94
CA SER A 674 29.70 21.76 -13.26
C SER A 674 28.73 20.91 -14.07
N ARG A 675 29.20 19.82 -14.66
CA ARG A 675 28.31 18.90 -15.42
C ARG A 675 27.23 18.30 -14.51
N PHE A 676 27.61 17.96 -13.27
CA PHE A 676 26.69 17.45 -12.26
C PHE A 676 25.58 18.45 -11.91
N PHE A 677 25.89 19.74 -11.78
CA PHE A 677 24.88 20.75 -11.47
C PHE A 677 23.76 20.75 -12.51
N TYR A 678 24.11 20.89 -13.80
CA TYR A 678 23.09 20.94 -14.86
C TYR A 678 22.27 19.65 -14.95
N GLU A 679 22.93 18.49 -14.87
CA GLU A 679 22.23 17.19 -14.85
C GLU A 679 21.28 17.08 -13.64
N SER A 680 21.71 17.51 -12.46
CA SER A 680 20.91 17.49 -11.23
C SER A 680 19.65 18.36 -11.31
N GLN A 681 19.65 19.34 -12.21
CA GLN A 681 18.51 20.21 -12.50
C GLN A 681 17.69 19.74 -13.72
N GLY A 682 18.06 18.59 -14.30
CA GLY A 682 17.41 18.00 -15.48
C GLY A 682 17.77 18.68 -16.79
N ARG A 683 18.90 19.40 -16.87
CA ARG A 683 19.33 20.13 -18.06
C ARG A 683 20.61 19.57 -18.66
N SER A 684 20.78 19.77 -19.96
CA SER A 684 22.03 19.48 -20.65
C SER A 684 23.13 20.46 -20.23
N THR A 685 24.37 19.99 -20.21
CA THR A 685 25.52 20.87 -19.96
C THR A 685 25.61 21.88 -21.10
N PRO A 686 25.68 23.18 -20.81
CA PRO A 686 25.71 24.18 -21.84
C PRO A 686 27.03 24.19 -22.60
N ARG A 687 26.95 24.53 -23.89
CA ARG A 687 28.10 24.54 -24.82
C ARG A 687 28.63 25.92 -25.19
N ARG A 688 27.98 26.98 -24.70
CA ARG A 688 28.33 28.40 -24.93
C ARG A 688 28.68 29.08 -23.61
N CYS A 689 29.59 30.05 -23.60
CA CYS A 689 29.92 30.82 -22.39
C CYS A 689 28.80 31.83 -22.05
N ALA A 690 28.77 32.33 -20.81
CA ALA A 690 27.73 33.23 -20.33
C ALA A 690 27.59 34.51 -21.19
N THR A 691 28.71 35.05 -21.69
CA THR A 691 28.73 36.23 -22.57
C THR A 691 28.02 36.00 -23.91
N HIS A 692 28.15 34.81 -24.50
CA HIS A 692 27.50 34.45 -25.77
C HIS A 692 26.09 33.87 -25.59
N ARG A 693 25.64 33.59 -24.36
CA ARG A 693 24.25 33.24 -24.07
C ARG A 693 23.32 34.44 -23.94
N GLY A 694 23.84 35.66 -24.11
CA GLY A 694 23.12 36.91 -23.85
C GLY A 694 23.08 37.18 -22.34
N GLY A 695 23.74 38.26 -21.89
CA GLY A 695 23.98 38.57 -20.47
C GLY A 695 22.76 38.82 -19.58
N GLU A 696 21.53 38.60 -20.07
CA GLU A 696 20.29 38.73 -19.32
C GLU A 696 19.38 37.53 -19.63
N GLY A 697 19.49 36.40 -18.91
CA GLY A 697 18.47 35.36 -19.12
C GLY A 697 18.56 34.01 -18.42
N GLU A 698 19.70 33.30 -18.36
CA GLU A 698 19.68 31.88 -17.95
C GLU A 698 20.95 31.38 -17.22
N ASP A 699 21.56 32.17 -16.35
CA ASP A 699 22.43 31.58 -15.32
C ASP A 699 21.55 31.07 -14.16
N ILE A 700 21.20 29.78 -14.21
CA ILE A 700 20.42 29.03 -13.21
C ILE A 700 21.21 28.88 -11.88
N THR A 701 22.31 29.62 -11.73
CA THR A 701 23.17 29.64 -10.54
C THR A 701 22.45 30.26 -9.34
N MET A 702 21.37 31.00 -9.58
CA MET A 702 20.44 31.46 -8.56
C MET A 702 19.15 30.64 -8.62
N ALA A 703 18.71 30.10 -7.48
CA ALA A 703 17.37 29.52 -7.40
C ALA A 703 16.32 30.61 -7.75
N ASP A 704 15.45 30.34 -8.73
CA ASP A 704 14.55 31.34 -9.33
C ASP A 704 13.70 32.08 -8.27
N SER A 705 13.84 33.40 -8.23
CA SER A 705 13.15 34.30 -7.30
C SER A 705 11.65 34.43 -7.57
N ARG A 706 11.15 33.91 -8.70
CA ARG A 706 9.70 33.87 -9.04
C ARG A 706 8.85 33.09 -8.03
N THR A 707 9.46 32.33 -7.14
CA THR A 707 8.80 31.67 -5.99
C THR A 707 8.57 32.61 -4.80
N ARG A 708 9.05 33.87 -4.82
CA ARG A 708 9.05 34.78 -3.66
C ARG A 708 7.99 35.89 -3.64
N THR A 709 7.05 35.96 -4.58
CA THR A 709 5.97 36.97 -4.56
C THR A 709 4.60 36.39 -4.91
N ARG A 710 4.02 35.72 -3.91
CA ARG A 710 2.59 35.87 -3.61
C ARG A 710 2.38 36.22 -2.14
N THR A 711 3.29 37.02 -1.57
CA THR A 711 3.04 37.82 -0.37
C THR A 711 1.98 38.85 -0.71
N ARG A 712 0.71 38.41 -0.70
CA ARG A 712 -0.37 39.29 -0.28
C ARG A 712 -0.05 39.59 1.17
N THR A 713 0.32 40.82 1.46
CA THR A 713 0.27 41.39 2.80
C THR A 713 -1.14 41.18 3.34
N ARG A 714 -1.27 40.09 4.10
CA ARG A 714 -2.34 39.83 5.02
C ARG A 714 -1.68 39.24 6.25
N THR A 715 -0.98 40.11 6.97
CA THR A 715 -1.00 40.03 8.42
C THR A 715 -2.46 39.79 8.85
N GLU A 716 -2.63 38.87 9.80
CA GLU A 716 -3.87 38.48 10.48
C GLU A 716 -4.64 37.25 9.92
N VAL A 717 -4.61 36.21 10.76
CA VAL A 717 -5.54 35.06 10.87
C VAL A 717 -5.65 34.15 9.62
N VAL A 718 -4.67 33.25 9.46
CA VAL A 718 -4.67 32.16 8.44
C VAL A 718 -5.63 31.00 8.81
N GLY A 719 -6.41 31.12 9.88
CA GLY A 719 -7.38 30.10 10.29
C GLY A 719 -8.72 30.12 9.52
N GLU A 720 -9.16 31.27 9.02
CA GLU A 720 -10.57 31.42 8.62
C GLU A 720 -10.81 31.42 7.10
N ASN A 721 -9.99 32.10 6.29
CA ASN A 721 -10.31 32.34 4.87
C ASN A 721 -10.01 31.17 3.91
N PHE A 722 -8.96 30.37 4.13
CA PHE A 722 -8.70 29.17 3.32
C PHE A 722 -9.76 28.10 3.58
N TRP A 723 -10.10 27.90 4.86
CA TRP A 723 -11.02 26.86 5.29
C TRP A 723 -12.50 27.22 5.07
N ALA A 724 -12.86 28.51 5.10
CA ALA A 724 -14.18 28.98 4.68
C ALA A 724 -14.42 28.74 3.18
N ARG A 725 -13.44 29.05 2.32
CA ARG A 725 -13.51 28.78 0.87
C ARG A 725 -13.69 27.30 0.53
N LEU A 726 -13.11 26.41 1.33
CA LEU A 726 -13.26 24.96 1.20
C LEU A 726 -14.59 24.41 1.77
N LYS A 727 -15.16 25.03 2.82
CA LYS A 727 -16.50 24.68 3.33
C LYS A 727 -17.61 25.04 2.33
N SER A 728 -17.47 26.12 1.57
CA SER A 728 -18.45 26.53 0.54
C SER A 728 -18.59 25.54 -0.62
N ALA A 729 -17.52 24.82 -0.98
CA ALA A 729 -17.57 23.81 -2.06
C ALA A 729 -18.48 22.60 -1.75
N LYS A 730 -18.84 22.36 -0.47
CA LYS A 730 -19.82 21.34 -0.07
C LYS A 730 -21.28 21.80 -0.18
N ARG A 731 -21.56 23.09 -0.33
CA ARG A 731 -22.94 23.65 -0.28
C ARG A 731 -23.60 23.85 -1.64
N GLU A 732 -22.87 23.80 -2.75
CA GLU A 732 -23.43 24.10 -4.10
C GLU A 732 -24.12 22.93 -4.83
N LYS A 733 -24.31 21.77 -4.19
CA LYS A 733 -25.04 20.63 -4.81
C LYS A 733 -26.37 20.26 -4.16
N SER A 734 -27.01 21.18 -3.46
CA SER A 734 -28.31 20.91 -2.83
C SER A 734 -29.29 22.08 -2.84
N VAL A 735 -29.43 22.82 -3.95
CA VAL A 735 -30.64 23.62 -4.23
C VAL A 735 -30.85 23.76 -5.74
N VAL A 736 -31.38 22.74 -6.40
CA VAL A 736 -32.23 22.92 -7.60
C VAL A 736 -33.35 21.88 -7.51
N SER A 737 -34.37 22.15 -6.69
CA SER A 737 -35.66 21.47 -6.80
C SER A 737 -36.63 22.37 -7.55
N LEU A 738 -37.13 21.86 -8.67
CA LEU A 738 -38.46 22.04 -9.24
C LEU A 738 -39.36 23.12 -8.60
N ARG A 739 -39.63 24.17 -9.39
CA ARG A 739 -40.81 25.06 -9.44
C ARG A 739 -40.48 26.09 -10.53
N GLY A 740 -41.21 26.33 -11.61
CA GLY A 740 -42.50 25.89 -12.09
C GLY A 740 -42.94 26.94 -13.12
N ARG A 741 -43.17 26.52 -14.37
CA ARG A 741 -44.07 27.05 -15.42
C ARG A 741 -43.59 26.58 -16.78
#